data_AF-A0AAF0J543-F1
#
_entry.id   AF-A0AAF0J543-F1
#
_cell.length_a   1.000
_cell.length_b   1.000
_cell.length_c   1.000
_cell.angle_alpha   90.00
_cell.angle_beta   90.00
_cell.angle_gamma   90.00
#
_symmetry.space_group_name_H-M   'P 1'
#
loop_
_entity.id
_entity.type
_entity.pdbx_description
1 polymer ?
#
loop_
_entity_poly.entity_id
_entity_poly.type
_entity_poly.pdbx_seq_one_letter_code
_entity_poly.pdbx_strand_id
1 'polypeptide(L)'
;MSELRRKLVIVGDGACGKTCLLIVFSKGTFPEVYVPTVFENYVADVEVDGRHVELALWDTAGQEDYDRLRPLSYPDSHVILICFAVDSPDSLDNVQEKWISEVLHFCQNLPIILVGCKKDLRHDPRIIEELRKTSQRPVTPDEGMAVASKIGAVRYLECSAKTGEGVREVFEHATRAALIQKPRGSRGKSNVSTALQDKAAELGRDFSWSDLSLPLLPHLSLHGDSPLDLANAARKPPALHQLPDKTSRCTSSPPKIDKNGALRQLVQYAMMIDAGSTGSRIHVYKFNYCGASPELESEVFEHVEPGLSSYINRDAPAGSSYAGDAARAAHSLRPLLDAAKKTIPQDLWRYAPVTLKATAGLRLLPGTASSEVIKAARSLLENEYPFPVADSTDESGHSLGDGVEIMNGRDEGVYAWITVNYLLNLIGAGDVPTREHKGKNGRTRRTAAVLDLGGGSTQIVFEPQSQGNIDLAMQPGEHVYKLHDFEGESFTLYQKSYLGYGLKEARTAVNSLVAFAHTLRHPDTIRPDNRFADVLPWTAMSPNNTEIPSPCFAKGTRKTVKIRQPEESREAEVTFVGTDGGFDACRRLVEVMIDKDAVCHTRPCSFAGEYQPSMRDTFSHSSIIALSYFYDRIAPLGLGPTFTIKELKTLAERVCAPPENWDKESPPFSNEALEELRGRPEHCLDLTYMYSLFSLGYELDGSRYITLAKKIGDFELGWALGAQLAVLQQGVFYKDPK
;
A
#
# COMPACT_ATOMS: atom_id res chain seq x y z
N MET A 1 27.28 -43.85 2.01
CA MET A 1 27.84 -43.21 0.79
C MET A 1 27.44 -41.75 0.85
N SER A 2 28.34 -40.80 0.62
CA SER A 2 27.96 -39.37 0.60
C SER A 2 27.02 -39.13 -0.57
N GLU A 3 25.82 -38.61 -0.30
CA GLU A 3 24.86 -38.21 -1.34
C GLU A 3 25.49 -37.13 -2.22
N LEU A 4 25.35 -37.30 -3.54
CA LEU A 4 26.00 -36.44 -4.52
C LEU A 4 25.14 -35.19 -4.71
N ARG A 5 25.54 -34.07 -4.11
CA ARG A 5 24.80 -32.80 -4.21
C ARG A 5 25.27 -31.95 -5.39
N ARG A 6 24.34 -31.33 -6.11
CA ARG A 6 24.63 -30.38 -7.21
C ARG A 6 23.76 -29.14 -7.10
N LYS A 7 24.36 -27.98 -7.35
CA LYS A 7 23.68 -26.68 -7.37
C LYS A 7 23.34 -26.26 -8.79
N LEU A 8 22.09 -25.94 -9.03
CA LEU A 8 21.55 -25.42 -10.28
C LEU A 8 21.01 -24.01 -10.03
N VAL A 9 21.40 -23.05 -10.86
CA VAL A 9 20.84 -21.69 -10.83
C VAL A 9 20.05 -21.44 -12.11
N ILE A 10 18.86 -20.88 -12.00
CA ILE A 10 18.01 -20.49 -13.12
C ILE A 10 17.97 -18.98 -13.26
N VAL A 11 18.15 -18.46 -14.47
CA VAL A 11 18.13 -17.02 -14.81
C VAL A 11 17.32 -16.78 -16.07
N GLY A 12 16.96 -15.53 -16.34
CA GLY A 12 16.08 -15.14 -17.45
C GLY A 12 15.08 -14.08 -17.03
N ASP A 13 14.36 -13.50 -17.99
CA ASP A 13 13.43 -12.38 -17.75
C ASP A 13 12.37 -12.64 -16.68
N GLY A 14 11.85 -11.54 -16.12
CA GLY A 14 10.67 -11.58 -15.27
C GLY A 14 9.50 -12.30 -15.97
N ALA A 15 8.73 -13.08 -15.22
CA ALA A 15 7.55 -13.81 -15.73
C ALA A 15 7.79 -14.79 -16.90
N CYS A 16 9.05 -15.14 -17.23
CA CYS A 16 9.33 -16.11 -18.30
C CYS A 16 9.03 -17.57 -17.91
N GLY A 17 8.76 -17.86 -16.63
CA GLY A 17 8.32 -19.18 -16.15
C GLY A 17 9.33 -19.95 -15.28
N LYS A 18 10.41 -19.31 -14.81
CA LYS A 18 11.46 -19.92 -13.96
C LYS A 18 10.91 -20.56 -12.68
N THR A 19 10.19 -19.79 -11.88
CA THR A 19 9.60 -20.22 -10.61
C THR A 19 8.61 -21.36 -10.79
N CYS A 20 7.69 -21.24 -11.76
CA CYS A 20 6.73 -22.30 -12.07
C CYS A 20 7.43 -23.60 -12.50
N LEU A 21 8.52 -23.50 -13.28
CA LEU A 21 9.31 -24.65 -13.70
C LEU A 21 9.96 -25.37 -12.49
N LEU A 22 10.55 -24.62 -11.56
CA LEU A 22 11.15 -25.19 -10.34
C LEU A 22 10.10 -25.79 -9.40
N ILE A 23 8.96 -25.13 -9.21
CA ILE A 23 7.87 -25.59 -8.33
C ILE A 23 7.25 -26.88 -8.87
N VAL A 24 6.91 -26.93 -10.16
CA VAL A 24 6.28 -28.12 -10.74
C VAL A 24 7.24 -29.31 -10.70
N PHE A 25 8.53 -29.07 -10.92
CA PHE A 25 9.53 -30.13 -10.80
C PHE A 25 9.69 -30.66 -9.37
N SER A 26 9.73 -29.77 -8.37
CA SER A 26 9.97 -30.15 -6.97
C SER A 26 8.72 -30.65 -6.24
N LYS A 27 7.54 -30.11 -6.55
CA LYS A 27 6.28 -30.36 -5.84
C LYS A 27 5.21 -31.09 -6.67
N GLY A 28 5.40 -31.21 -7.98
CA GLY A 28 4.46 -31.89 -8.89
C GLY A 28 3.15 -31.13 -9.15
N THR A 29 2.98 -29.93 -8.59
CA THR A 29 1.76 -29.11 -8.72
C THR A 29 2.06 -27.74 -9.30
N PHE A 30 1.19 -27.24 -10.18
CA PHE A 30 1.30 -25.91 -10.75
C PHE A 30 0.70 -24.87 -9.79
N PRO A 31 1.39 -23.77 -9.47
CA PRO A 31 0.88 -22.76 -8.54
C PRO A 31 -0.27 -21.95 -9.15
N GLU A 32 -1.38 -21.81 -8.43
CA GLU A 32 -2.56 -21.02 -8.86
C GLU A 32 -2.43 -19.52 -8.54
N VAL A 33 -1.58 -19.16 -7.57
CA VAL A 33 -1.30 -17.79 -7.15
C VAL A 33 0.15 -17.45 -7.49
N TYR A 34 0.36 -16.36 -8.21
CA TYR A 34 1.69 -15.90 -8.60
C TYR A 34 2.28 -14.99 -7.53
N VAL A 35 3.41 -15.39 -6.94
CA VAL A 35 4.22 -14.59 -6.02
C VAL A 35 5.56 -14.31 -6.71
N PRO A 36 5.94 -13.04 -6.96
CA PRO A 36 7.22 -12.71 -7.61
C PRO A 36 8.44 -13.13 -6.77
N THR A 37 9.37 -13.90 -7.37
CA THR A 37 10.55 -14.44 -6.68
C THR A 37 11.70 -13.43 -6.64
N VAL A 38 12.21 -13.18 -5.43
CA VAL A 38 13.48 -12.46 -5.20
C VAL A 38 14.65 -13.44 -5.21
N PHE A 39 14.63 -14.42 -4.29
CA PHE A 39 15.45 -15.63 -4.26
C PHE A 39 14.74 -16.73 -3.49
N GLU A 40 14.63 -17.92 -4.07
CA GLU A 40 14.05 -19.08 -3.40
C GLU A 40 14.92 -20.31 -3.67
N ASN A 41 15.08 -21.17 -2.66
CA ASN A 41 15.86 -22.39 -2.78
C ASN A 41 14.94 -23.60 -2.62
N TYR A 42 14.94 -24.46 -3.62
CA TYR A 42 14.24 -25.73 -3.59
C TYR A 42 15.26 -26.88 -3.55
N VAL A 43 14.86 -28.01 -2.99
CA VAL A 43 15.65 -29.24 -3.03
C VAL A 43 14.81 -30.32 -3.70
N ALA A 44 15.41 -31.05 -4.64
CA ALA A 44 14.75 -32.15 -5.33
C ALA A 44 15.74 -33.28 -5.61
N ASP A 45 15.32 -34.52 -5.34
CA ASP A 45 16.08 -35.72 -5.66
C ASP A 45 15.87 -36.16 -7.10
N VAL A 46 16.95 -36.43 -7.81
CA VAL A 46 16.93 -36.88 -9.20
C VAL A 46 17.79 -38.11 -9.36
N GLU A 47 17.22 -39.17 -9.96
CA GLU A 47 17.98 -40.35 -10.37
C GLU A 47 18.33 -40.24 -11.85
N VAL A 48 19.63 -40.11 -12.16
CA VAL A 48 20.13 -40.03 -13.54
C VAL A 48 21.30 -41.00 -13.71
N ASP A 49 21.22 -41.83 -14.76
CA ASP A 49 22.25 -42.81 -15.14
C ASP A 49 22.65 -43.74 -13.97
N GLY A 50 21.67 -44.13 -13.13
CA GLY A 50 21.84 -45.00 -11.96
C GLY A 50 22.48 -44.33 -10.74
N ARG A 51 22.53 -43.00 -10.70
CA ARG A 51 23.04 -42.21 -9.57
C ARG A 51 21.94 -41.34 -8.98
N HIS A 52 21.76 -41.41 -7.67
CA HIS A 52 20.93 -40.47 -6.92
C HIS A 52 21.72 -39.16 -6.69
N VAL A 53 21.13 -38.05 -7.13
CA VAL A 53 21.70 -36.70 -7.03
C VAL A 53 20.68 -35.79 -6.37
N GLU A 54 21.09 -35.12 -5.30
CA GLU A 54 20.29 -34.06 -4.69
C GLU A 54 20.58 -32.74 -5.43
N LEU A 55 19.57 -32.16 -6.07
CA LEU A 55 19.66 -30.85 -6.69
C LEU A 55 19.23 -29.76 -5.72
N ALA A 56 20.14 -28.82 -5.44
CA ALA A 56 19.80 -27.52 -4.87
C ALA A 56 19.45 -26.56 -6.00
N LEU A 57 18.17 -26.22 -6.13
CA LEU A 57 17.62 -25.37 -7.18
C LEU A 57 17.51 -23.94 -6.67
N TRP A 58 18.23 -23.02 -7.30
CA TRP A 58 18.29 -21.62 -6.92
C TRP A 58 17.49 -20.78 -7.92
N ASP A 59 16.30 -20.35 -7.49
CA ASP A 59 15.46 -19.43 -8.24
C ASP A 59 16.01 -18.01 -8.15
N THR A 60 15.96 -17.27 -9.25
CA THR A 60 16.45 -15.90 -9.29
C THR A 60 15.45 -14.95 -9.93
N ALA A 61 15.40 -13.73 -9.39
CA ALA A 61 14.63 -12.63 -9.95
C ALA A 61 15.08 -12.28 -11.38
N GLY A 62 14.12 -12.08 -12.28
CA GLY A 62 14.38 -11.75 -13.68
C GLY A 62 14.39 -10.25 -14.00
N GLN A 63 14.08 -9.40 -13.03
CA GLN A 63 14.02 -7.95 -13.17
C GLN A 63 15.40 -7.31 -13.04
N GLU A 64 15.61 -6.18 -13.73
CA GLU A 64 16.87 -5.42 -13.74
C GLU A 64 17.29 -4.90 -12.36
N ASP A 65 16.32 -4.60 -11.49
CA ASP A 65 16.57 -4.10 -10.14
C ASP A 65 17.34 -5.10 -9.24
N TYR A 66 17.34 -6.38 -9.64
CA TYR A 66 18.09 -7.45 -8.97
C TYR A 66 19.43 -7.77 -9.64
N ASP A 67 19.86 -7.05 -10.68
CA ASP A 67 21.12 -7.31 -11.40
C ASP A 67 22.37 -7.27 -10.48
N ARG A 68 22.29 -6.55 -9.35
CA ARG A 68 23.35 -6.51 -8.33
C ARG A 68 23.24 -7.59 -7.26
N LEU A 69 22.06 -8.18 -7.08
CA LEU A 69 21.80 -9.22 -6.08
C LEU A 69 21.87 -10.63 -6.70
N ARG A 70 21.43 -10.79 -7.94
CA ARG A 70 21.47 -12.06 -8.70
C ARG A 70 22.86 -12.70 -8.72
N PRO A 71 23.96 -11.93 -8.79
CA PRO A 71 25.30 -12.50 -8.70
C PRO A 71 25.60 -13.27 -7.41
N LEU A 72 24.86 -13.03 -6.32
CA LEU A 72 25.00 -13.75 -5.07
C LEU A 72 24.54 -15.22 -5.16
N SER A 73 23.72 -15.56 -6.17
CA SER A 73 23.26 -16.94 -6.41
C SER A 73 24.26 -17.78 -7.18
N TYR A 74 25.23 -17.18 -7.88
CA TYR A 74 26.18 -17.88 -8.75
C TYR A 74 27.30 -18.68 -8.07
N PRO A 75 27.85 -18.31 -6.89
CA PRO A 75 28.91 -19.07 -6.25
C PRO A 75 28.56 -20.55 -6.06
N ASP A 76 29.53 -21.42 -6.32
CA ASP A 76 29.43 -22.89 -6.19
C ASP A 76 28.36 -23.56 -7.07
N SER A 77 27.90 -22.88 -8.12
CA SER A 77 26.99 -23.47 -9.10
C SER A 77 27.67 -24.54 -9.93
N HIS A 78 26.92 -25.57 -10.31
CA HIS A 78 27.41 -26.68 -11.11
C HIS A 78 26.82 -26.69 -12.53
N VAL A 79 25.67 -26.05 -12.72
CA VAL A 79 24.97 -25.88 -14.01
C VAL A 79 24.10 -24.62 -13.96
N ILE A 80 23.97 -23.93 -15.09
CA ILE A 80 23.10 -22.75 -15.24
C ILE A 80 22.00 -23.05 -16.26
N LEU A 81 20.76 -22.73 -15.90
CA LEU A 81 19.64 -22.66 -16.83
C LEU A 81 19.38 -21.20 -17.20
N ILE A 82 19.37 -20.90 -18.49
CA ILE A 82 18.89 -19.61 -19.00
C ILE A 82 17.51 -19.85 -19.61
N CYS A 83 16.49 -19.12 -19.15
CA CYS A 83 15.10 -19.35 -19.52
C CYS A 83 14.52 -18.15 -20.26
N PHE A 84 13.73 -18.44 -21.29
CA PHE A 84 12.89 -17.48 -21.98
C PHE A 84 11.47 -18.04 -22.13
N ALA A 85 10.51 -17.20 -22.47
CA ALA A 85 9.11 -17.57 -22.64
C ALA A 85 8.75 -17.69 -24.13
N VAL A 86 8.11 -18.80 -24.55
CA VAL A 86 7.71 -19.02 -25.95
C VAL A 86 6.70 -17.98 -26.44
N ASP A 87 5.87 -17.46 -25.53
CA ASP A 87 4.91 -16.37 -25.76
C ASP A 87 5.55 -14.97 -25.71
N SER A 88 6.85 -14.84 -25.44
CA SER A 88 7.55 -13.56 -25.33
C SER A 88 8.86 -13.56 -26.15
N PRO A 89 8.81 -13.16 -27.43
CA PRO A 89 9.99 -13.10 -28.29
C PRO A 89 11.12 -12.22 -27.73
N ASP A 90 10.77 -11.08 -27.12
CA ASP A 90 11.73 -10.18 -26.47
C ASP A 90 12.57 -10.90 -25.40
N SER A 91 11.98 -11.87 -24.68
CA SER A 91 12.70 -12.63 -23.67
C SER A 91 13.78 -13.55 -24.26
N LEU A 92 13.66 -13.98 -25.52
CA LEU A 92 14.71 -14.71 -26.24
C LEU A 92 15.81 -13.77 -26.75
N ASP A 93 15.45 -12.54 -27.13
CA ASP A 93 16.43 -11.53 -27.53
C ASP A 93 17.28 -11.09 -26.32
N ASN A 94 16.64 -10.89 -25.17
CA ASN A 94 17.32 -10.59 -23.91
C ASN A 94 18.30 -11.69 -23.48
N VAL A 95 18.07 -12.95 -23.87
CA VAL A 95 19.07 -14.03 -23.64
C VAL A 95 20.39 -13.71 -24.32
N GLN A 96 20.34 -13.18 -25.54
CA GLN A 96 21.52 -12.88 -26.35
C GLN A 96 22.18 -11.57 -25.95
N GLU A 97 21.38 -10.58 -25.55
CA GLU A 97 21.88 -9.23 -25.25
C GLU A 97 22.34 -9.08 -23.80
N LYS A 98 21.66 -9.75 -22.87
CA LYS A 98 21.87 -9.59 -21.43
C LYS A 98 22.32 -10.88 -20.75
N TRP A 99 21.47 -11.91 -20.73
CA TRP A 99 21.62 -13.02 -19.79
C TRP A 99 22.89 -13.84 -20.02
N ILE A 100 23.25 -14.08 -21.28
CA ILE A 100 24.49 -14.80 -21.56
C ILE A 100 25.72 -14.02 -21.10
N SER A 101 25.75 -12.70 -21.29
CA SER A 101 26.87 -11.84 -20.90
C SER A 101 27.06 -11.85 -19.38
N GLU A 102 25.96 -11.79 -18.62
CA GLU A 102 25.99 -11.89 -17.16
C GLU A 102 26.47 -13.27 -16.68
N VAL A 103 25.91 -14.34 -17.24
CA VAL A 103 26.29 -15.71 -16.87
C VAL A 103 27.76 -15.97 -17.17
N LEU A 104 28.27 -15.54 -18.33
CA LEU A 104 29.68 -15.71 -18.66
C LEU A 104 30.61 -14.86 -17.77
N HIS A 105 30.13 -13.70 -17.29
CA HIS A 105 30.89 -12.87 -16.37
C HIS A 105 31.12 -13.56 -15.02
N PHE A 106 30.07 -14.14 -14.43
CA PHE A 106 30.13 -14.71 -13.07
C PHE A 106 30.35 -16.23 -13.02
N CYS A 107 29.91 -16.98 -14.03
CA CYS A 107 29.87 -18.45 -14.07
C CYS A 107 30.80 -19.05 -15.13
N GLN A 108 32.08 -18.67 -15.13
CA GLN A 108 33.03 -19.15 -16.12
C GLN A 108 33.23 -20.67 -16.07
N ASN A 109 33.09 -21.31 -17.24
CA ASN A 109 33.24 -22.76 -17.46
C ASN A 109 32.14 -23.65 -16.85
N LEU A 110 30.97 -23.11 -16.51
CA LEU A 110 29.81 -23.92 -16.17
C LEU A 110 29.01 -24.32 -17.42
N PRO A 111 28.44 -25.54 -17.48
CA PRO A 111 27.51 -25.90 -18.55
C PRO A 111 26.26 -25.02 -18.47
N ILE A 112 25.84 -24.53 -19.64
CA ILE A 112 24.65 -23.68 -19.81
C ILE A 112 23.62 -24.46 -20.61
N ILE A 113 22.37 -24.51 -20.14
CA ILE A 113 21.24 -25.06 -20.89
C ILE A 113 20.25 -23.91 -21.15
N LEU A 114 19.83 -23.79 -22.40
CA LEU A 114 18.77 -22.86 -22.79
C LEU A 114 17.41 -23.56 -22.69
N VAL A 115 16.44 -22.92 -22.05
CA VAL A 115 15.11 -23.48 -21.82
C VAL A 115 14.02 -22.51 -22.33
N GLY A 116 13.19 -23.00 -23.26
CA GLY A 116 11.96 -22.33 -23.69
C GLY A 116 10.78 -22.75 -22.83
N CYS A 117 10.30 -21.86 -21.98
CA CYS A 117 9.17 -22.08 -21.07
C CYS A 117 7.83 -21.74 -21.74
N LYS A 118 6.72 -22.21 -21.14
CA LYS A 118 5.34 -21.98 -21.60
C LYS A 118 5.08 -22.48 -23.03
N LYS A 119 5.66 -23.63 -23.39
CA LYS A 119 5.50 -24.27 -24.70
C LYS A 119 4.04 -24.44 -25.13
N ASP A 120 3.13 -24.62 -24.16
CA ASP A 120 1.68 -24.75 -24.36
C ASP A 120 1.06 -23.53 -25.06
N LEU A 121 1.68 -22.36 -24.97
CA LEU A 121 1.16 -21.11 -25.54
C LEU A 121 1.51 -20.90 -27.01
N ARG A 122 2.39 -21.73 -27.60
CA ARG A 122 2.85 -21.57 -29.00
C ARG A 122 1.72 -21.55 -30.03
N HIS A 123 0.66 -22.30 -29.75
CA HIS A 123 -0.49 -22.47 -30.63
C HIS A 123 -1.78 -21.87 -30.02
N ASP A 124 -1.70 -21.12 -28.92
CA ASP A 124 -2.87 -20.44 -28.34
C ASP A 124 -3.31 -19.29 -29.27
N PRO A 125 -4.54 -19.31 -29.81
CA PRO A 125 -5.01 -18.29 -30.74
C PRO A 125 -4.98 -16.87 -30.16
N ARG A 126 -5.17 -16.72 -28.84
CA ARG A 126 -5.16 -15.41 -28.17
C ARG A 126 -3.75 -14.83 -28.13
N ILE A 127 -2.76 -15.66 -27.80
CA ILE A 127 -1.34 -15.27 -27.77
C ILE A 127 -0.87 -14.89 -29.17
N ILE A 128 -1.25 -15.68 -30.18
CA ILE A 128 -0.93 -15.38 -31.58
C ILE A 128 -1.51 -14.03 -31.99
N GLU A 129 -2.78 -13.75 -31.70
CA GLU A 129 -3.40 -12.47 -32.06
C GLU A 129 -2.83 -11.29 -31.26
N GLU A 130 -2.47 -11.50 -29.99
CA GLU A 130 -1.84 -10.47 -29.17
C GLU A 130 -0.47 -10.06 -29.70
N LEU A 131 0.41 -11.04 -29.99
CA LEU A 131 1.74 -10.77 -30.56
C LEU A 131 1.64 -10.15 -31.97
N ARG A 132 0.60 -10.49 -32.75
CA ARG A 132 0.38 -9.89 -34.06
C ARG A 132 0.16 -8.37 -33.98
N LYS A 133 -0.39 -7.84 -32.86
CA LYS A 133 -0.58 -6.39 -32.65
C LYS A 133 0.75 -5.64 -32.61
N THR A 134 1.82 -6.28 -32.15
CA THR A 134 3.18 -5.73 -32.13
C THR A 134 4.05 -6.27 -33.26
N SER A 135 3.45 -6.88 -34.29
CA SER A 135 4.15 -7.51 -35.42
C SER A 135 5.12 -8.63 -35.01
N GLN A 136 4.83 -9.32 -33.91
CA GLN A 136 5.59 -10.45 -33.39
C GLN A 136 4.83 -11.78 -33.58
N ARG A 137 5.53 -12.90 -33.32
CA ARG A 137 4.96 -14.26 -33.32
C ARG A 137 5.59 -15.09 -32.20
N PRO A 138 4.91 -16.14 -31.68
CA PRO A 138 5.53 -17.04 -30.72
C PRO A 138 6.86 -17.61 -31.24
N VAL A 139 7.82 -17.78 -30.34
CA VAL A 139 9.16 -18.27 -30.67
C VAL A 139 9.07 -19.72 -31.17
N THR A 140 9.72 -20.00 -32.30
CA THR A 140 9.79 -21.35 -32.89
C THR A 140 10.95 -22.19 -32.31
N PRO A 141 10.87 -23.53 -32.40
CA PRO A 141 11.97 -24.38 -31.96
C PRO A 141 13.30 -24.06 -32.67
N ASP A 142 13.24 -23.72 -33.96
CA ASP A 142 14.42 -23.41 -34.77
C ASP A 142 15.10 -22.11 -34.32
N GLU A 143 14.32 -21.09 -33.91
CA GLU A 143 14.83 -19.85 -33.34
C GLU A 143 15.53 -20.10 -32.00
N GLY A 144 14.89 -20.85 -31.09
CA GLY A 144 15.51 -21.23 -29.83
C GLY A 144 16.77 -22.07 -30.01
N MET A 145 16.78 -22.99 -30.99
CA MET A 145 17.95 -23.80 -31.31
C MET A 145 19.10 -22.97 -31.89
N ALA A 146 18.80 -21.98 -32.74
CA ALA A 146 19.77 -21.06 -33.28
C ALA A 146 20.44 -20.22 -32.17
N VAL A 147 19.65 -19.70 -31.23
CA VAL A 147 20.17 -18.96 -30.07
C VAL A 147 21.00 -19.86 -29.16
N ALA A 148 20.56 -21.09 -28.89
CA ALA A 148 21.33 -22.05 -28.10
C ALA A 148 22.72 -22.32 -28.69
N SER A 149 22.80 -22.50 -30.02
CA SER A 149 24.08 -22.65 -30.71
C SER A 149 24.95 -21.39 -30.61
N LYS A 150 24.35 -20.21 -30.69
CA LYS A 150 25.05 -18.92 -30.64
C LYS A 150 25.64 -18.62 -29.25
N ILE A 151 24.93 -18.96 -28.18
CA ILE A 151 25.38 -18.74 -26.80
C ILE A 151 26.27 -19.86 -26.25
N GLY A 152 26.51 -20.93 -27.03
CA GLY A 152 27.29 -22.08 -26.61
C GLY A 152 26.60 -22.95 -25.55
N ALA A 153 25.27 -22.98 -25.54
CA ALA A 153 24.53 -23.85 -24.64
C ALA A 153 24.77 -25.33 -25.00
N VAL A 154 24.98 -26.18 -23.99
CA VAL A 154 25.20 -27.62 -24.19
C VAL A 154 23.93 -28.35 -24.63
N ARG A 155 22.77 -27.74 -24.41
CA ARG A 155 21.46 -28.26 -24.83
C ARG A 155 20.43 -27.13 -24.94
N TYR A 156 19.48 -27.30 -25.86
CA TYR A 156 18.22 -26.56 -25.92
C TYR A 156 17.06 -27.51 -25.61
N LEU A 157 16.13 -27.08 -24.75
CA LEU A 157 14.92 -27.82 -24.38
C LEU A 157 13.73 -26.86 -24.26
N GLU A 158 12.52 -27.38 -24.48
CA GLU A 158 11.27 -26.63 -24.28
C GLU A 158 10.37 -27.38 -23.30
N CYS A 159 9.65 -26.64 -22.47
CA CYS A 159 8.77 -27.20 -21.46
C CYS A 159 7.51 -26.35 -21.24
N SER A 160 6.50 -26.97 -20.64
CA SER A 160 5.32 -26.31 -20.10
C SER A 160 5.12 -26.77 -18.67
N ALA A 161 5.42 -25.89 -17.71
CA ALA A 161 5.14 -26.14 -16.31
C ALA A 161 3.64 -26.40 -16.07
N LYS A 162 2.77 -25.77 -16.85
CA LYS A 162 1.31 -25.91 -16.73
C LYS A 162 0.80 -27.30 -17.10
N THR A 163 1.37 -27.91 -18.14
CA THR A 163 0.96 -29.25 -18.62
C THR A 163 1.86 -30.37 -18.09
N GLY A 164 3.01 -30.02 -17.52
CA GLY A 164 4.07 -30.95 -17.11
C GLY A 164 4.97 -31.41 -18.27
N GLU A 165 4.66 -31.06 -19.52
CA GLU A 165 5.43 -31.49 -20.69
C GLU A 165 6.87 -30.94 -20.65
N GLY A 166 7.88 -31.81 -20.81
CA GLY A 166 9.29 -31.41 -20.91
C GLY A 166 9.95 -30.99 -19.61
N VAL A 167 9.21 -30.90 -18.49
CA VAL A 167 9.73 -30.43 -17.20
C VAL A 167 10.79 -31.37 -16.67
N ARG A 168 10.52 -32.67 -16.63
CA ARG A 168 11.45 -33.67 -16.08
C ARG A 168 12.74 -33.75 -16.91
N GLU A 169 12.61 -33.70 -18.23
CA GLU A 169 13.70 -33.76 -19.18
C GLU A 169 14.70 -32.61 -18.99
N VAL A 170 14.21 -31.39 -18.69
CA VAL A 170 15.06 -30.23 -18.38
C VAL A 170 16.02 -30.54 -17.22
N PHE A 171 15.50 -31.06 -16.11
CA PHE A 171 16.31 -31.32 -14.92
C PHE A 171 17.17 -32.58 -15.04
N GLU A 172 16.74 -33.61 -15.76
CA GLU A 172 17.59 -34.77 -16.06
C GLU A 172 18.82 -34.37 -16.89
N HIS A 173 18.63 -33.54 -17.93
CA HIS A 173 19.73 -33.02 -18.73
C HIS A 173 20.63 -32.06 -17.95
N ALA A 174 20.06 -31.20 -17.10
CA ALA A 174 20.82 -30.31 -16.23
C ALA A 174 21.67 -31.09 -15.21
N THR A 175 21.09 -32.13 -14.60
CA THR A 175 21.80 -33.04 -13.68
C THR A 175 22.97 -33.71 -14.38
N ARG A 176 22.74 -34.30 -15.56
CA ARG A 176 23.81 -34.93 -16.33
C ARG A 176 24.94 -33.97 -16.67
N ALA A 177 24.61 -32.73 -17.06
CA ALA A 177 25.60 -31.68 -17.32
C ALA A 177 26.41 -31.31 -16.06
N ALA A 178 25.76 -31.22 -14.90
CA ALA A 178 26.39 -30.92 -13.61
C ALA A 178 27.32 -32.04 -13.09
N LEU A 179 27.17 -33.28 -13.59
CA LEU A 179 27.99 -34.43 -13.20
C LEU A 179 29.29 -34.58 -13.99
N ILE A 180 29.43 -33.92 -15.14
CA ILE A 180 30.57 -34.07 -16.04
C ILE A 180 31.80 -33.26 -15.58
N GLN A 181 31.65 -32.33 -14.62
CA GLN A 181 32.75 -31.51 -14.11
C GLN A 181 33.72 -32.27 -13.17
N LYS A 182 35.05 -32.14 -13.40
CA LYS A 182 36.10 -32.59 -12.48
C LYS A 182 36.28 -31.62 -11.30
N PRO A 183 36.68 -32.08 -10.09
CA PRO A 183 36.81 -31.22 -8.91
C PRO A 183 37.88 -30.14 -9.10
N ARG A 184 37.54 -28.86 -8.81
CA ARG A 184 38.52 -27.76 -8.71
C ARG A 184 39.37 -27.95 -7.45
N GLY A 185 40.68 -28.14 -7.61
CA GLY A 185 41.63 -28.19 -6.50
C GLY A 185 41.74 -26.85 -5.77
N SER A 186 41.86 -26.90 -4.44
CA SER A 186 42.03 -25.76 -3.54
C SER A 186 43.21 -24.87 -3.98
N ARG A 187 42.94 -23.59 -4.28
CA ARG A 187 43.97 -22.54 -4.30
C ARG A 187 43.59 -21.44 -3.31
N GLY A 188 44.59 -21.09 -2.51
CA GLY A 188 44.47 -20.37 -1.25
C GLY A 188 44.04 -18.90 -1.35
N LYS A 189 43.76 -18.39 -0.15
CA LYS A 189 43.45 -17.00 0.17
C LYS A 189 44.38 -16.03 -0.58
N SER A 190 43.82 -15.18 -1.44
CA SER A 190 44.49 -13.96 -1.92
C SER A 190 43.73 -12.74 -1.40
N ASN A 191 44.45 -11.89 -0.68
CA ASN A 191 43.98 -10.64 -0.10
C ASN A 191 43.40 -9.69 -1.17
N VAL A 192 42.13 -9.31 -1.01
CA VAL A 192 41.50 -8.25 -1.79
C VAL A 192 41.81 -6.91 -1.11
N SER A 193 43.03 -6.41 -1.27
CA SER A 193 43.38 -5.04 -0.81
C SER A 193 44.27 -4.27 -1.79
N THR A 194 44.44 -4.72 -3.04
CA THR A 194 45.34 -4.06 -4.01
C THR A 194 44.78 -3.97 -5.43
N ALA A 195 43.46 -4.05 -5.60
CA ALA A 195 42.81 -3.78 -6.90
C ALA A 195 41.99 -2.48 -6.93
N LEU A 196 42.05 -1.67 -5.86
CA LEU A 196 41.28 -0.42 -5.70
C LEU A 196 42.13 0.86 -5.77
N GLN A 197 43.42 0.79 -6.15
CA GLN A 197 44.27 1.98 -6.28
C GLN A 197 44.76 2.30 -7.71
N ASP A 198 44.57 1.42 -8.70
CA ASP A 198 45.11 1.65 -10.05
C ASP A 198 44.06 1.97 -11.14
N LYS A 199 42.81 2.27 -10.78
CA LYS A 199 41.77 2.67 -11.77
C LYS A 199 41.15 4.06 -11.56
N ALA A 200 41.67 4.83 -10.60
CA ALA A 200 41.23 6.21 -10.34
C ALA A 200 42.03 7.27 -11.13
N ALA A 201 42.90 6.87 -12.06
CA ALA A 201 43.78 7.78 -12.82
C ALA A 201 43.48 7.90 -14.33
N GLU A 202 42.46 7.21 -14.87
CA GLU A 202 42.20 7.16 -16.33
C GLU A 202 40.87 7.75 -16.81
N LEU A 203 40.06 8.40 -15.96
CA LEU A 203 38.82 9.07 -16.39
C LEU A 203 38.74 10.54 -15.97
N GLY A 204 39.87 11.24 -16.13
CA GLY A 204 39.92 12.70 -16.07
C GLY A 204 40.20 13.29 -17.45
N ARG A 205 39.23 14.06 -17.96
CA ARG A 205 39.29 15.04 -19.08
C ARG A 205 38.93 14.51 -20.48
N ASP A 206 37.69 14.77 -20.91
CA ASP A 206 37.37 15.81 -21.90
C ASP A 206 35.93 15.63 -22.40
N PHE A 207 34.99 16.47 -21.95
CA PHE A 207 33.78 16.79 -22.72
C PHE A 207 33.22 18.15 -22.25
N SER A 208 33.27 19.14 -23.15
CA SER A 208 32.78 20.50 -22.94
C SER A 208 31.28 20.57 -23.25
N TRP A 209 30.48 21.02 -22.28
CA TRP A 209 29.08 21.38 -22.48
C TRP A 209 28.98 22.87 -22.83
N SER A 210 29.09 23.22 -24.11
CA SER A 210 28.84 24.61 -24.55
C SER A 210 28.05 24.78 -25.85
N ASP A 211 27.67 23.73 -26.58
CA ASP A 211 27.02 23.90 -27.90
C ASP A 211 25.81 22.99 -28.15
N LEU A 212 24.73 23.18 -27.38
CA LEU A 212 23.37 22.75 -27.79
C LEU A 212 22.35 23.80 -27.35
N SER A 213 22.24 24.87 -28.14
CA SER A 213 21.16 25.85 -28.08
C SER A 213 19.95 25.33 -28.85
N LEU A 214 18.97 24.79 -28.12
CA LEU A 214 17.61 24.60 -28.64
C LEU A 214 16.79 25.88 -28.39
N PRO A 215 15.98 26.34 -29.36
CA PRO A 215 15.28 27.61 -29.26
C PRO A 215 14.19 27.56 -28.18
N LEU A 216 14.25 28.55 -27.27
CA LEU A 216 13.22 28.88 -26.29
C LEU A 216 11.90 29.17 -27.01
N LEU A 217 10.90 28.32 -26.79
CA LEU A 217 9.50 28.69 -26.97
C LEU A 217 9.13 29.69 -25.86
N PRO A 218 8.35 30.74 -26.16
CA PRO A 218 8.02 31.77 -25.19
C PRO A 218 7.22 31.18 -24.04
N HIS A 219 7.71 31.43 -22.82
CA HIS A 219 7.03 31.19 -21.55
C HIS A 219 5.58 31.68 -21.61
N LEU A 220 4.62 30.76 -21.70
CA LEU A 220 3.32 30.97 -21.09
C LEU A 220 3.48 30.70 -19.60
N SER A 221 3.43 31.75 -18.78
CA SER A 221 3.32 31.65 -17.33
C SER A 221 2.04 30.89 -16.95
N LEU A 222 2.17 29.59 -16.71
CA LEU A 222 1.13 28.75 -16.13
C LEU A 222 1.37 28.66 -14.62
N HIS A 223 0.69 29.52 -13.86
CA HIS A 223 0.64 29.41 -12.39
C HIS A 223 0.02 28.07 -11.98
N GLY A 224 0.86 27.13 -11.52
CA GLY A 224 0.48 25.83 -10.95
C GLY A 224 1.39 25.33 -9.82
N ASP A 225 2.26 26.19 -9.26
CA ASP A 225 3.39 25.76 -8.41
C ASP A 225 3.41 26.34 -6.97
N SER A 226 2.39 27.07 -6.54
CA SER A 226 2.37 27.60 -5.16
C SER A 226 1.76 26.58 -4.18
N PRO A 227 2.39 26.33 -3.02
CA PRO A 227 1.80 25.56 -1.91
C PRO A 227 0.37 26.01 -1.62
N LEU A 228 -0.53 25.06 -1.35
CA LEU A 228 -1.88 25.40 -0.89
C LEU A 228 -1.79 25.98 0.52
N ASP A 229 -2.27 27.21 0.68
CA ASP A 229 -2.48 27.80 2.00
C ASP A 229 -3.85 27.40 2.53
N LEU A 230 -3.86 26.37 3.38
CA LEU A 230 -5.08 25.84 3.99
C LEU A 230 -5.84 26.90 4.80
N ALA A 231 -5.14 27.82 5.48
CA ALA A 231 -5.79 28.81 6.33
C ALA A 231 -6.61 29.82 5.51
N ASN A 232 -6.10 30.20 4.35
CA ASN A 232 -6.79 31.10 3.43
C ASN A 232 -7.86 30.39 2.60
N ALA A 233 -7.67 29.11 2.27
CA ALA A 233 -8.62 28.32 1.50
C ALA A 233 -9.80 27.78 2.34
N ALA A 234 -9.63 27.65 3.65
CA ALA A 234 -10.63 27.08 4.55
C ALA A 234 -11.97 27.83 4.49
N ARG A 235 -13.06 27.07 4.48
CA ARG A 235 -14.43 27.50 4.70
C ARG A 235 -14.51 28.14 6.08
N LYS A 236 -14.96 29.39 6.12
CA LYS A 236 -15.12 30.14 7.37
C LYS A 236 -16.48 29.83 7.97
N PRO A 237 -16.54 29.22 9.17
CA PRO A 237 -17.82 28.97 9.83
C PRO A 237 -18.52 30.29 10.17
N PRO A 238 -19.87 30.30 10.19
CA PRO A 238 -20.62 31.43 10.73
C PRO A 238 -20.32 31.64 12.22
N ALA A 239 -20.53 32.87 12.69
CA ALA A 239 -20.57 33.12 14.14
C ALA A 239 -21.72 32.30 14.76
N LEU A 240 -21.50 31.65 15.90
CA LEU A 240 -22.56 30.89 16.53
C LEU A 240 -23.62 31.81 17.15
N HIS A 241 -24.89 31.49 16.92
CA HIS A 241 -26.01 32.14 17.59
C HIS A 241 -26.06 31.70 19.07
N GLN A 242 -26.51 32.59 19.97
CA GLN A 242 -26.60 32.30 21.41
C GLN A 242 -27.57 31.16 21.74
N LEU A 243 -28.71 31.12 21.05
CA LEU A 243 -29.66 30.00 21.10
C LEU A 243 -29.18 28.82 20.24
N PRO A 244 -29.19 27.58 20.77
CA PRO A 244 -28.64 26.40 20.10
C PRO A 244 -29.47 25.91 18.90
N ASP A 245 -30.77 26.21 18.85
CA ASP A 245 -31.69 25.88 17.77
C ASP A 245 -31.75 26.96 16.66
N LYS A 246 -30.89 27.99 16.75
CA LYS A 246 -30.82 29.11 15.80
C LYS A 246 -29.42 29.23 15.17
N THR A 247 -29.37 29.99 14.08
CA THR A 247 -28.17 30.31 13.31
C THR A 247 -28.01 31.83 13.19
N SER A 248 -26.78 32.31 13.02
CA SER A 248 -26.52 33.72 12.70
C SER A 248 -26.63 34.03 11.20
N ARG A 249 -26.72 33.00 10.35
CA ARG A 249 -26.75 33.15 8.89
C ARG A 249 -28.08 33.69 8.37
N CYS A 250 -29.18 33.23 8.94
CA CYS A 250 -30.52 33.64 8.55
C CYS A 250 -31.51 33.55 9.72
N THR A 251 -32.53 34.40 9.70
CA THR A 251 -33.55 34.49 10.77
C THR A 251 -34.76 33.60 10.53
N SER A 252 -35.02 33.25 9.27
CA SER A 252 -36.01 32.25 8.85
C SER A 252 -35.61 31.66 7.51
N SER A 253 -35.90 30.37 7.31
CA SER A 253 -35.94 29.75 5.98
C SER A 253 -37.35 29.26 5.71
N PRO A 254 -37.81 29.19 4.44
CA PRO A 254 -39.04 28.48 4.11
C PRO A 254 -38.98 27.07 4.72
N PRO A 255 -40.09 26.53 5.25
CA PRO A 255 -40.10 25.16 5.77
C PRO A 255 -39.54 24.22 4.70
N LYS A 256 -38.36 23.67 4.97
CA LYS A 256 -37.72 22.73 4.05
C LYS A 256 -38.32 21.37 4.29
N ILE A 257 -38.96 20.85 3.27
CA ILE A 257 -39.50 19.50 3.29
C ILE A 257 -38.40 18.61 2.70
N ASP A 258 -38.03 17.54 3.40
CA ASP A 258 -37.10 16.57 2.84
C ASP A 258 -37.76 15.75 1.72
N LYS A 259 -36.98 14.87 1.08
CA LYS A 259 -37.50 14.01 0.00
C LYS A 259 -38.64 13.08 0.43
N ASN A 260 -38.81 12.85 1.74
CA ASN A 260 -39.82 11.97 2.32
C ASN A 260 -41.06 12.75 2.83
N GLY A 261 -41.13 14.06 2.62
CA GLY A 261 -42.26 14.88 3.08
C GLY A 261 -42.14 15.39 4.52
N ALA A 262 -41.02 15.14 5.21
CA ALA A 262 -40.83 15.56 6.59
C ALA A 262 -40.29 16.99 6.71
N LEU A 263 -40.79 17.74 7.70
CA LEU A 263 -40.35 19.10 7.97
C LEU A 263 -38.94 19.09 8.58
N ARG A 264 -37.99 19.73 7.89
CA ARG A 264 -36.62 19.92 8.33
C ARG A 264 -36.48 21.19 9.16
N GLN A 265 -35.78 21.05 10.29
CA GLN A 265 -35.47 22.17 11.18
C GLN A 265 -34.43 23.10 10.56
N LEU A 266 -34.49 24.40 10.90
CA LEU A 266 -33.50 25.38 10.43
C LEU A 266 -32.08 25.03 10.90
N VAL A 267 -31.95 24.52 12.13
CA VAL A 267 -30.70 24.00 12.69
C VAL A 267 -30.88 22.53 12.98
N GLN A 268 -29.86 21.72 12.68
CA GLN A 268 -29.86 20.29 12.97
C GLN A 268 -28.50 19.88 13.54
N TYR A 269 -28.55 19.16 14.65
CA TYR A 269 -27.40 18.45 15.18
C TYR A 269 -27.32 17.06 14.54
N ALA A 270 -26.11 16.57 14.32
CA ALA A 270 -25.91 15.20 13.84
C ALA A 270 -24.59 14.64 14.37
N MET A 271 -24.54 13.34 14.60
CA MET A 271 -23.42 12.68 15.24
C MET A 271 -22.88 11.53 14.40
N MET A 272 -21.57 11.53 14.20
CA MET A 272 -20.86 10.43 13.55
C MET A 272 -19.86 9.82 14.52
N ILE A 273 -19.98 8.52 14.77
CA ILE A 273 -19.01 7.73 15.52
C ILE A 273 -18.08 7.04 14.52
N ASP A 274 -16.83 7.49 14.47
CA ASP A 274 -15.74 6.80 13.77
C ASP A 274 -15.17 5.71 14.69
N ALA A 275 -15.54 4.46 14.41
CA ALA A 275 -15.00 3.30 15.11
C ALA A 275 -13.71 2.81 14.44
N GLY A 276 -12.62 3.51 14.73
CA GLY A 276 -11.28 3.21 14.25
C GLY A 276 -10.61 2.01 14.94
N SER A 277 -9.55 1.48 14.31
CA SER A 277 -8.75 0.37 14.87
C SER A 277 -7.94 0.77 16.12
N THR A 278 -7.56 2.04 16.23
CA THR A 278 -6.70 2.57 17.32
C THR A 278 -7.51 3.19 18.45
N GLY A 279 -8.65 3.77 18.11
CA GLY A 279 -9.54 4.48 19.01
C GLY A 279 -10.88 4.72 18.33
N SER A 280 -11.89 5.04 19.11
CA SER A 280 -13.19 5.46 18.60
C SER A 280 -13.37 6.96 18.85
N ARG A 281 -13.98 7.67 17.90
CA ARG A 281 -14.23 9.11 18.00
C ARG A 281 -15.70 9.41 17.78
N ILE A 282 -16.20 10.46 18.42
CA ILE A 282 -17.49 11.04 18.09
C ILE A 282 -17.30 12.47 17.61
N HIS A 283 -17.97 12.76 16.50
CA HIS A 283 -18.09 14.10 15.96
C HIS A 283 -19.53 14.54 16.14
N VAL A 284 -19.76 15.60 16.93
CA VAL A 284 -21.07 16.22 17.11
C VAL A 284 -21.10 17.50 16.29
N TYR A 285 -21.76 17.43 15.16
CA TYR A 285 -21.88 18.54 14.23
C TYR A 285 -23.13 19.36 14.48
N LYS A 286 -23.03 20.67 14.27
CA LYS A 286 -24.16 21.59 14.16
C LYS A 286 -24.22 22.12 12.74
N PHE A 287 -25.35 21.91 12.06
CA PHE A 287 -25.60 22.41 10.71
C PHE A 287 -26.76 23.42 10.70
N ASN A 288 -26.72 24.36 9.77
CA ASN A 288 -27.87 25.19 9.41
C ASN A 288 -28.37 24.86 7.99
N TYR A 289 -29.66 25.10 7.76
CA TYR A 289 -30.30 24.98 6.45
C TYR A 289 -30.82 26.34 5.98
N CYS A 290 -29.95 27.36 5.96
CA CYS A 290 -30.26 28.60 5.26
C CYS A 290 -30.30 28.37 3.73
N GLY A 291 -29.32 27.65 3.19
CA GLY A 291 -29.25 27.21 1.77
C GLY A 291 -29.88 25.83 1.52
N ALA A 292 -30.03 25.42 0.26
CA ALA A 292 -30.63 24.11 -0.10
C ALA A 292 -29.91 22.92 0.56
N SER A 293 -28.60 23.07 0.79
CA SER A 293 -27.73 22.09 1.44
C SER A 293 -27.40 22.49 2.89
N PRO A 294 -27.05 21.54 3.77
CA PRO A 294 -26.58 21.84 5.12
C PRO A 294 -25.23 22.57 5.12
N GLU A 295 -25.17 23.71 5.80
CA GLU A 295 -23.92 24.42 6.07
C GLU A 295 -23.43 24.10 7.49
N LEU A 296 -22.18 23.66 7.61
CA LEU A 296 -21.53 23.36 8.89
C LEU A 296 -21.26 24.64 9.70
N GLU A 297 -21.72 24.67 10.95
CA GLU A 297 -21.48 25.78 11.88
C GLU A 297 -20.40 25.48 12.91
N SER A 298 -20.44 24.29 13.50
CA SER A 298 -19.49 23.89 14.54
C SER A 298 -19.38 22.37 14.65
N GLU A 299 -18.29 21.94 15.26
CA GLU A 299 -18.00 20.55 15.58
C GLU A 299 -17.53 20.47 17.03
N VAL A 300 -18.02 19.47 17.76
CA VAL A 300 -17.40 18.99 18.99
C VAL A 300 -16.81 17.61 18.71
N PHE A 301 -15.54 17.43 19.01
CA PHE A 301 -14.80 16.22 18.77
C PHE A 301 -14.31 15.62 20.09
N GLU A 302 -14.61 14.36 20.32
CA GLU A 302 -14.13 13.59 21.48
C GLU A 302 -13.64 12.22 21.01
N HIS A 303 -12.65 11.66 21.71
CA HIS A 303 -12.07 10.37 21.36
C HIS A 303 -11.77 9.52 22.60
N VAL A 304 -11.78 8.20 22.41
CA VAL A 304 -11.40 7.21 23.40
C VAL A 304 -10.46 6.17 22.78
N GLU A 305 -9.55 5.64 23.60
CA GLU A 305 -8.68 4.52 23.25
C GLU A 305 -8.86 3.40 24.30
N PRO A 306 -8.74 2.12 23.89
CA PRO A 306 -8.45 1.65 22.53
C PRO A 306 -9.69 1.58 21.62
N GLY A 307 -9.49 1.28 20.34
CA GLY A 307 -10.56 1.11 19.35
C GLY A 307 -11.39 -0.17 19.56
N LEU A 308 -12.56 -0.26 18.92
CA LEU A 308 -13.50 -1.38 19.14
C LEU A 308 -12.89 -2.76 18.87
N SER A 309 -12.05 -2.90 17.85
CA SER A 309 -11.38 -4.17 17.51
C SER A 309 -10.42 -4.67 18.59
N SER A 310 -9.91 -3.79 19.46
CA SER A 310 -8.92 -4.14 20.49
C SER A 310 -9.53 -4.89 21.68
N TYR A 311 -10.86 -4.87 21.82
CA TYR A 311 -11.56 -5.60 22.87
C TYR A 311 -11.78 -7.08 22.54
N ILE A 312 -11.54 -7.48 21.28
CA ILE A 312 -11.78 -8.84 20.81
C ILE A 312 -10.55 -9.71 21.06
N ASN A 313 -10.75 -10.83 21.75
CA ASN A 313 -9.73 -11.84 21.90
C ASN A 313 -9.54 -12.65 20.60
N ARG A 314 -8.50 -12.31 19.83
CA ARG A 314 -8.20 -12.96 18.54
C ARG A 314 -7.70 -14.40 18.69
N ASP A 315 -7.23 -14.80 19.87
CA ASP A 315 -6.72 -16.15 20.16
C ASP A 315 -7.82 -17.12 20.58
N ALA A 316 -9.09 -16.68 20.57
CA ALA A 316 -10.22 -17.53 20.92
C ALA A 316 -10.34 -18.70 19.91
N PRO A 317 -10.61 -19.94 20.39
CA PRO A 317 -10.85 -21.09 19.51
C PRO A 317 -11.95 -20.83 18.48
N ALA A 318 -11.80 -21.40 17.28
CA ALA A 318 -12.80 -21.30 16.23
C ALA A 318 -14.19 -21.76 16.73
N GLY A 319 -15.22 -20.93 16.54
CA GLY A 319 -16.58 -21.18 17.04
C GLY A 319 -16.88 -20.61 18.43
N SER A 320 -15.92 -19.93 19.07
CA SER A 320 -16.18 -19.19 20.33
C SER A 320 -17.16 -18.03 20.12
N SER A 321 -17.99 -17.75 21.13
CA SER A 321 -18.81 -16.53 21.15
C SER A 321 -17.97 -15.33 21.59
N TYR A 322 -18.16 -14.19 20.92
CA TYR A 322 -17.51 -12.92 21.23
C TYR A 322 -18.44 -11.96 21.99
N ALA A 323 -19.61 -12.42 22.46
CA ALA A 323 -20.65 -11.53 22.96
C ALA A 323 -20.20 -10.68 24.17
N GLY A 324 -19.38 -11.25 25.06
CA GLY A 324 -18.82 -10.52 26.20
C GLY A 324 -17.78 -9.47 25.77
N ASP A 325 -16.95 -9.79 24.79
CA ASP A 325 -15.97 -8.86 24.21
C ASP A 325 -16.68 -7.73 23.47
N ALA A 326 -17.69 -8.07 22.66
CA ALA A 326 -18.53 -7.14 21.93
C ALA A 326 -19.29 -6.19 22.86
N ALA A 327 -19.82 -6.67 23.98
CA ALA A 327 -20.47 -5.82 24.99
C ALA A 327 -19.48 -4.83 25.61
N ARG A 328 -18.25 -5.26 25.93
CA ARG A 328 -17.19 -4.34 26.42
C ARG A 328 -16.78 -3.32 25.37
N ALA A 329 -16.67 -3.74 24.11
CA ALA A 329 -16.40 -2.83 23.00
C ALA A 329 -17.51 -1.77 22.87
N ALA A 330 -18.78 -2.18 22.92
CA ALA A 330 -19.90 -1.22 22.88
C ALA A 330 -19.87 -0.27 24.09
N HIS A 331 -19.68 -0.79 25.31
CA HIS A 331 -19.63 0.05 26.52
C HIS A 331 -18.53 1.12 26.50
N SER A 332 -17.43 0.91 25.76
CA SER A 332 -16.37 1.90 25.63
C SER A 332 -16.82 3.17 24.91
N LEU A 333 -17.96 3.14 24.20
CA LEU A 333 -18.55 4.30 23.52
C LEU A 333 -19.34 5.22 24.45
N ARG A 334 -19.67 4.79 25.68
CA ARG A 334 -20.47 5.60 26.63
C ARG A 334 -19.88 6.99 26.92
N PRO A 335 -18.57 7.16 27.17
CA PRO A 335 -17.99 8.49 27.39
C PRO A 335 -18.22 9.44 26.21
N LEU A 336 -18.14 8.92 24.98
CA LEU A 336 -18.39 9.69 23.76
C LEU A 336 -19.86 10.13 23.65
N LEU A 337 -20.78 9.19 23.87
CA LEU A 337 -22.22 9.46 23.81
C LEU A 337 -22.69 10.39 24.96
N ASP A 338 -22.07 10.28 26.13
CA ASP A 338 -22.32 11.18 27.25
C ASP A 338 -21.81 12.60 26.97
N ALA A 339 -20.68 12.74 26.25
CA ALA A 339 -20.22 14.04 25.77
C ALA A 339 -21.22 14.64 24.77
N ALA A 340 -21.78 13.84 23.86
CA ALA A 340 -22.82 14.31 22.95
C ALA A 340 -24.09 14.80 23.68
N LYS A 341 -24.53 14.10 24.73
CA LYS A 341 -25.65 14.55 25.58
C LYS A 341 -25.37 15.87 26.30
N LYS A 342 -24.11 16.15 26.65
CA LYS A 342 -23.72 17.44 27.26
C LYS A 342 -23.70 18.57 26.23
N THR A 343 -23.36 18.26 24.98
CA THR A 343 -23.26 19.22 23.88
C THR A 343 -24.64 19.60 23.32
N ILE A 344 -25.51 18.62 23.11
CA ILE A 344 -26.81 18.83 22.46
C ILE A 344 -27.88 19.12 23.52
N PRO A 345 -28.68 20.19 23.39
CA PRO A 345 -29.83 20.43 24.26
C PRO A 345 -30.83 19.28 24.28
N GLN A 346 -31.40 19.01 25.46
CA GLN A 346 -32.26 17.83 25.70
C GLN A 346 -33.49 17.78 24.78
N ASP A 347 -34.08 18.93 24.46
CA ASP A 347 -35.22 19.09 23.57
C ASP A 347 -34.89 18.73 22.10
N LEU A 348 -33.61 18.75 21.73
CA LEU A 348 -33.13 18.43 20.38
C LEU A 348 -32.63 16.98 20.23
N TRP A 349 -32.47 16.21 21.33
CA TRP A 349 -31.94 14.84 21.27
C TRP A 349 -32.70 13.94 20.30
N ARG A 350 -34.03 14.03 20.27
CA ARG A 350 -34.89 13.20 19.41
C ARG A 350 -34.78 13.50 17.91
N TYR A 351 -34.10 14.59 17.54
CA TYR A 351 -33.89 15.04 16.16
C TYR A 351 -32.43 15.01 15.73
N ALA A 352 -31.53 14.56 16.61
CA ALA A 352 -30.11 14.52 16.37
C ALA A 352 -29.68 13.09 15.99
N PRO A 353 -29.64 12.72 14.69
CA PRO A 353 -29.26 11.38 14.27
C PRO A 353 -27.86 11.01 14.73
N VAL A 354 -27.71 9.78 15.21
CA VAL A 354 -26.42 9.14 15.47
C VAL A 354 -26.17 8.07 14.41
N THR A 355 -24.98 8.12 13.83
CA THR A 355 -24.45 7.09 12.93
C THR A 355 -23.15 6.56 13.53
N LEU A 356 -22.92 5.26 13.42
CA LEU A 356 -21.63 4.63 13.73
C LEU A 356 -21.14 3.90 12.50
N LYS A 357 -19.92 4.20 12.07
CA LYS A 357 -19.27 3.42 11.03
C LYS A 357 -17.90 2.94 11.49
N ALA A 358 -17.67 1.65 11.36
CA ALA A 358 -16.39 1.04 11.68
C ALA A 358 -15.51 0.86 10.44
N THR A 359 -14.20 1.05 10.60
CA THR A 359 -13.23 1.02 9.49
C THR A 359 -12.53 -0.34 9.37
N ALA A 360 -11.40 -0.40 8.66
CA ALA A 360 -10.64 -1.62 8.35
C ALA A 360 -10.34 -2.52 9.56
N GLY A 361 -10.14 -1.95 10.76
CA GLY A 361 -9.83 -2.74 11.97
C GLY A 361 -10.88 -3.79 12.32
N LEU A 362 -12.17 -3.47 12.12
CA LEU A 362 -13.27 -4.39 12.32
C LEU A 362 -13.45 -5.38 11.16
N ARG A 363 -13.10 -4.98 9.92
CA ARG A 363 -13.12 -5.87 8.74
C ARG A 363 -12.14 -7.03 8.89
N LEU A 364 -11.04 -6.83 9.62
CA LEU A 364 -9.96 -7.79 9.81
C LEU A 364 -10.14 -8.69 11.06
N LEU A 365 -11.31 -8.67 11.72
CA LEU A 365 -11.57 -9.55 12.86
C LEU A 365 -12.02 -10.95 12.40
N PRO A 366 -11.71 -12.02 13.17
CA PRO A 366 -12.05 -13.38 12.80
C PRO A 366 -13.54 -13.71 13.06
N GLY A 367 -14.08 -14.67 12.28
CA GLY A 367 -15.37 -15.29 12.55
C GLY A 367 -16.54 -14.31 12.61
N THR A 368 -17.40 -14.44 13.64
CA THR A 368 -18.58 -13.59 13.85
C THR A 368 -18.28 -12.32 14.63
N ALA A 369 -17.03 -12.10 15.06
CA ALA A 369 -16.68 -11.04 16.01
C ALA A 369 -17.12 -9.64 15.55
N SER A 370 -16.89 -9.29 14.29
CA SER A 370 -17.28 -7.97 13.77
C SER A 370 -18.79 -7.76 13.84
N SER A 371 -19.57 -8.77 13.45
CA SER A 371 -21.04 -8.71 13.48
C SER A 371 -21.58 -8.59 14.90
N GLU A 372 -20.96 -9.27 15.87
CA GLU A 372 -21.35 -9.19 17.28
C GLU A 372 -21.05 -7.81 17.87
N VAL A 373 -19.90 -7.22 17.53
CA VAL A 373 -19.56 -5.84 17.94
C VAL A 373 -20.56 -4.83 17.38
N ILE A 374 -20.87 -4.91 16.08
CA ILE A 374 -21.85 -4.02 15.44
C ILE A 374 -23.23 -4.16 16.08
N LYS A 375 -23.67 -5.39 16.34
CA LYS A 375 -24.94 -5.66 17.02
C LYS A 375 -24.97 -5.09 18.44
N ALA A 376 -23.88 -5.25 19.20
CA ALA A 376 -23.77 -4.71 20.55
C ALA A 376 -23.78 -3.17 20.55
N ALA A 377 -23.06 -2.54 19.62
CA ALA A 377 -23.04 -1.09 19.46
C ALA A 377 -24.43 -0.54 19.04
N ARG A 378 -25.12 -1.21 18.12
CA ARG A 378 -26.50 -0.87 17.74
C ARG A 378 -27.44 -0.95 18.94
N SER A 379 -27.39 -2.05 19.69
CA SER A 379 -28.21 -2.21 20.90
C SER A 379 -27.97 -1.11 21.92
N LEU A 380 -26.72 -0.68 22.12
CA LEU A 380 -26.38 0.45 22.99
C LEU A 380 -27.06 1.75 22.53
N LEU A 381 -26.93 2.09 21.24
CA LEU A 381 -27.49 3.32 20.67
C LEU A 381 -29.03 3.34 20.72
N GLU A 382 -29.67 2.21 20.41
CA GLU A 382 -31.12 2.10 20.38
C GLU A 382 -31.76 2.08 21.77
N ASN A 383 -31.12 1.39 22.73
CA ASN A 383 -31.74 1.09 24.02
C ASN A 383 -31.30 2.01 25.17
N GLU A 384 -30.07 2.52 25.15
CA GLU A 384 -29.53 3.31 26.28
C GLU A 384 -29.48 4.83 25.99
N TYR A 385 -29.50 5.24 24.72
CA TYR A 385 -29.35 6.64 24.33
C TYR A 385 -30.59 7.21 23.59
N PRO A 386 -30.87 8.51 23.72
CA PRO A 386 -32.10 9.14 23.23
C PRO A 386 -32.05 9.54 21.74
N PHE A 387 -30.93 9.32 21.07
CA PHE A 387 -30.70 9.75 19.69
C PHE A 387 -31.31 8.76 18.69
N PRO A 388 -31.95 9.22 17.60
CA PRO A 388 -32.36 8.34 16.50
C PRO A 388 -31.14 7.73 15.80
N VAL A 389 -31.14 6.42 15.56
CA VAL A 389 -30.16 5.79 14.66
C VAL A 389 -30.55 6.14 13.23
N ALA A 390 -29.57 6.55 12.42
CA ALA A 390 -29.79 7.05 11.07
C ALA A 390 -30.02 5.93 10.02
N ASP A 391 -31.01 5.08 10.24
CA ASP A 391 -31.39 4.03 9.28
C ASP A 391 -32.25 4.62 8.15
N SER A 392 -31.87 4.36 6.90
CA SER A 392 -32.63 4.81 5.73
C SER A 392 -33.19 3.63 4.95
N THR A 393 -34.42 3.77 4.47
CA THR A 393 -35.10 2.78 3.62
C THR A 393 -35.67 3.45 2.38
N ASP A 394 -35.80 2.71 1.29
CA ASP A 394 -36.53 3.16 0.10
C ASP A 394 -38.05 3.02 0.30
N GLU A 395 -38.82 3.51 -0.67
CA GLU A 395 -40.29 3.45 -0.66
C GLU A 395 -40.83 2.00 -0.59
N SER A 396 -40.02 1.01 -0.96
CA SER A 396 -40.36 -0.41 -0.89
C SER A 396 -39.91 -1.10 0.40
N GLY A 397 -39.33 -0.34 1.35
CA GLY A 397 -38.86 -0.84 2.64
C GLY A 397 -37.49 -1.53 2.59
N HIS A 398 -36.76 -1.46 1.48
CA HIS A 398 -35.38 -1.96 1.42
C HIS A 398 -34.43 -0.96 2.06
N SER A 399 -33.47 -1.45 2.86
CA SER A 399 -32.45 -0.60 3.48
C SER A 399 -31.59 0.08 2.41
N LEU A 400 -31.59 1.42 2.42
CA LEU A 400 -30.72 2.28 1.60
C LEU A 400 -29.41 2.65 2.32
N GLY A 401 -29.33 2.40 3.63
CA GLY A 401 -28.16 2.70 4.44
C GLY A 401 -28.43 2.40 5.92
N ASP A 402 -27.52 1.65 6.51
CA ASP A 402 -27.56 1.22 7.91
C ASP A 402 -26.80 2.25 8.78
N GLY A 403 -27.46 2.73 9.84
CA GLY A 403 -26.91 3.72 10.76
C GLY A 403 -25.79 3.18 11.65
N VAL A 404 -25.57 1.86 11.71
CA VAL A 404 -24.53 1.19 12.49
C VAL A 404 -23.91 0.06 11.66
N GLU A 405 -22.84 0.35 10.92
CA GLU A 405 -22.27 -0.60 9.96
C GLU A 405 -20.73 -0.61 9.92
N ILE A 406 -20.18 -1.59 9.21
CA ILE A 406 -18.77 -1.60 8.83
C ILE A 406 -18.66 -0.97 7.45
N MET A 407 -18.01 0.19 7.37
CA MET A 407 -17.92 0.95 6.15
C MET A 407 -16.95 0.30 5.16
N ASN A 408 -17.36 0.31 3.88
CA ASN A 408 -16.48 -0.10 2.80
C ASN A 408 -15.31 0.90 2.67
N GLY A 409 -14.10 0.38 2.43
CA GLY A 409 -12.92 1.24 2.23
C GLY A 409 -13.08 2.21 1.05
N ARG A 410 -13.89 1.85 0.06
CA ARG A 410 -14.30 2.74 -1.04
C ARG A 410 -14.97 4.01 -0.54
N ASP A 411 -15.98 3.84 0.33
CA ASP A 411 -16.77 4.95 0.84
C ASP A 411 -15.96 5.78 1.83
N GLU A 412 -15.10 5.14 2.63
CA GLU A 412 -14.14 5.80 3.54
C GLU A 412 -13.32 6.87 2.81
N GLY A 413 -12.69 6.49 1.69
CA GLY A 413 -11.90 7.43 0.89
C GLY A 413 -12.75 8.56 0.27
N VAL A 414 -13.92 8.22 -0.28
CA VAL A 414 -14.79 9.21 -0.94
C VAL A 414 -15.35 10.21 0.06
N TYR A 415 -15.77 9.78 1.25
CA TYR A 415 -16.23 10.69 2.29
C TYR A 415 -15.10 11.58 2.82
N ALA A 416 -13.87 11.07 2.93
CA ALA A 416 -12.72 11.91 3.26
C ALA A 416 -12.46 12.97 2.17
N TRP A 417 -12.61 12.60 0.89
CA TRP A 417 -12.55 13.53 -0.23
C TRP A 417 -13.64 14.61 -0.16
N ILE A 418 -14.88 14.23 0.17
CA ILE A 418 -15.98 15.19 0.37
C ILE A 418 -15.65 16.15 1.51
N THR A 419 -15.22 15.64 2.68
CA THR A 419 -14.82 16.46 3.84
C THR A 419 -13.80 17.52 3.45
N VAL A 420 -12.68 17.12 2.84
CA VAL A 420 -11.59 18.03 2.49
C VAL A 420 -12.06 19.09 1.48
N ASN A 421 -12.71 18.67 0.40
CA ASN A 421 -13.13 19.60 -0.64
C ASN A 421 -14.25 20.52 -0.16
N TYR A 422 -15.14 20.06 0.71
CA TYR A 422 -16.18 20.88 1.33
C TYR A 422 -15.58 21.95 2.25
N LEU A 423 -14.64 21.54 3.11
CA LEU A 423 -13.95 22.43 4.04
C LEU A 423 -12.98 23.39 3.33
N LEU A 424 -12.50 23.07 2.12
CA LEU A 424 -11.73 24.00 1.27
C LEU A 424 -12.62 24.87 0.37
N ASN A 425 -13.95 24.77 0.52
CA ASN A 425 -14.92 25.48 -0.33
C ASN A 425 -14.71 25.22 -1.84
N LEU A 426 -14.22 24.02 -2.16
CA LEU A 426 -14.03 23.52 -3.53
C LEU A 426 -15.30 22.81 -4.03
N ILE A 427 -16.11 22.27 -3.12
CA ILE A 427 -17.44 21.73 -3.37
C ILE A 427 -18.46 22.25 -2.34
N GLY A 428 -19.75 22.15 -2.70
CA GLY A 428 -20.87 22.59 -1.88
C GLY A 428 -21.10 24.11 -1.88
N ALA A 429 -22.30 24.53 -1.51
CA ALA A 429 -22.77 25.90 -1.49
C ALA A 429 -21.97 26.74 -0.46
N GLY A 430 -20.94 27.43 -0.93
CA GLY A 430 -20.57 28.74 -0.41
C GLY A 430 -21.25 29.83 -1.24
N ASP A 431 -21.17 31.10 -0.84
CA ASP A 431 -21.72 32.28 -1.55
C ASP A 431 -21.15 32.49 -2.98
N VAL A 432 -21.33 31.55 -3.91
CA VAL A 432 -20.87 31.64 -5.30
C VAL A 432 -21.87 30.96 -6.24
N PRO A 433 -22.30 31.62 -7.34
CA PRO A 433 -23.25 31.06 -8.29
C PRO A 433 -22.72 29.83 -9.04
N THR A 434 -23.64 28.92 -9.33
CA THR A 434 -23.56 27.68 -10.10
C THR A 434 -22.66 27.72 -11.35
N ARG A 435 -21.84 26.66 -11.49
CA ARG A 435 -21.27 25.95 -12.67
C ARG A 435 -21.03 26.63 -14.04
N GLU A 436 -20.93 27.96 -14.11
CA GLU A 436 -20.16 28.66 -15.17
C GLU A 436 -19.00 29.51 -14.61
N HIS A 437 -18.73 29.46 -13.31
CA HIS A 437 -17.78 30.37 -12.70
C HIS A 437 -16.32 29.92 -12.84
N LYS A 438 -15.74 30.33 -13.96
CA LYS A 438 -14.51 31.12 -13.95
C LYS A 438 -14.42 31.89 -12.62
N GLY A 439 -13.43 31.62 -11.77
CA GLY A 439 -13.19 32.41 -10.56
C GLY A 439 -13.06 33.91 -10.89
N LYS A 440 -12.90 34.80 -9.90
CA LYS A 440 -12.73 36.25 -10.14
C LYS A 440 -11.69 36.62 -11.23
N ASN A 441 -10.82 35.66 -11.60
CA ASN A 441 -9.79 35.73 -12.64
C ASN A 441 -10.00 34.80 -13.86
N GLY A 442 -11.18 34.21 -14.11
CA GLY A 442 -11.37 33.41 -15.33
C GLY A 442 -11.07 31.89 -15.24
N ARG A 443 -10.83 31.30 -14.05
CA ARG A 443 -10.31 29.92 -13.91
C ARG A 443 -11.32 28.94 -13.29
N THR A 444 -11.43 27.73 -13.85
CA THR A 444 -12.20 26.60 -13.30
C THR A 444 -11.64 26.19 -11.93
N ARG A 445 -12.49 26.07 -10.90
CA ARG A 445 -12.07 25.52 -9.59
C ARG A 445 -11.78 24.02 -9.75
N ARG A 446 -10.62 23.59 -9.27
CA ARG A 446 -10.19 22.19 -9.29
C ARG A 446 -10.27 21.64 -7.87
N THR A 447 -10.78 20.42 -7.73
CA THR A 447 -10.81 19.70 -6.46
C THR A 447 -9.41 19.26 -6.05
N ALA A 448 -9.22 19.04 -4.76
CA ALA A 448 -8.00 18.48 -4.19
C ALA A 448 -8.10 16.94 -4.15
N ALA A 449 -6.96 16.27 -4.31
CA ALA A 449 -6.83 14.85 -4.05
C ALA A 449 -6.69 14.61 -2.55
N VAL A 450 -7.20 13.49 -2.08
CA VAL A 450 -7.09 13.06 -0.69
C VAL A 450 -6.38 11.72 -0.62
N LEU A 451 -5.33 11.68 0.20
CA LEU A 451 -4.58 10.49 0.55
C LEU A 451 -4.74 10.25 2.06
N ASP A 452 -5.35 9.14 2.43
CA ASP A 452 -5.59 8.80 3.84
C ASP A 452 -4.82 7.55 4.19
N LEU A 453 -3.94 7.63 5.20
CA LEU A 453 -3.19 6.48 5.69
C LEU A 453 -3.69 6.07 7.06
N GLY A 454 -4.57 5.07 7.06
CA GLY A 454 -5.07 4.42 8.27
C GLY A 454 -4.13 3.35 8.81
N GLY A 455 -4.57 2.68 9.88
CA GLY A 455 -3.83 1.57 10.47
C GLY A 455 -3.86 0.29 9.62
N GLY A 456 -5.04 -0.04 9.06
CA GLY A 456 -5.29 -1.27 8.31
C GLY A 456 -5.35 -1.11 6.78
N SER A 457 -5.53 0.11 6.29
CA SER A 457 -5.59 0.41 4.85
C SER A 457 -5.05 1.80 4.55
N THR A 458 -4.76 2.05 3.28
CA THR A 458 -4.51 3.39 2.73
C THR A 458 -5.50 3.66 1.60
N GLN A 459 -5.96 4.90 1.47
CA GLN A 459 -6.95 5.33 0.48
C GLN A 459 -6.38 6.46 -0.37
N ILE A 460 -6.78 6.46 -1.63
CA ILE A 460 -6.51 7.52 -2.61
C ILE A 460 -7.80 7.86 -3.34
N VAL A 461 -8.16 9.15 -3.35
CA VAL A 461 -9.32 9.65 -4.09
C VAL A 461 -8.99 10.98 -4.75
N PHE A 462 -9.27 11.09 -6.05
CA PHE A 462 -9.10 12.32 -6.81
C PHE A 462 -10.07 12.38 -7.99
N GLU A 463 -10.30 13.59 -8.51
CA GLU A 463 -11.05 13.82 -9.74
C GLU A 463 -10.06 13.97 -10.91
N PRO A 464 -9.98 12.99 -11.83
CA PRO A 464 -9.08 13.08 -12.98
C PRO A 464 -9.48 14.23 -13.90
N GLN A 465 -8.50 14.98 -14.40
CA GLN A 465 -8.69 16.10 -15.32
C GLN A 465 -8.37 15.69 -16.75
N SER A 466 -9.23 16.05 -17.69
CA SER A 466 -8.98 15.91 -19.13
C SER A 466 -7.90 16.91 -19.59
N GLN A 467 -6.85 16.45 -20.26
CA GLN A 467 -5.89 17.32 -20.94
C GLN A 467 -6.27 17.54 -22.41
N GLY A 468 -6.85 18.70 -22.74
CA GLY A 468 -7.12 19.10 -24.12
C GLY A 468 -8.22 18.27 -24.81
N ASN A 469 -8.04 17.96 -26.11
CA ASN A 469 -8.96 17.17 -26.93
C ASN A 469 -8.84 15.64 -26.72
N ILE A 470 -8.00 15.19 -25.78
CA ILE A 470 -7.82 13.77 -25.48
C ILE A 470 -8.67 13.45 -24.27
N ASP A 471 -9.76 12.72 -24.51
CA ASP A 471 -10.62 12.18 -23.46
C ASP A 471 -9.85 11.04 -22.76
N LEU A 472 -9.12 11.37 -21.70
CA LEU A 472 -8.47 10.39 -20.81
C LEU A 472 -9.53 9.72 -19.93
N ALA A 473 -10.55 9.13 -20.55
CA ALA A 473 -11.62 8.45 -19.86
C ALA A 473 -11.02 7.32 -19.01
N MET A 474 -11.31 7.34 -17.70
CA MET A 474 -10.93 6.25 -16.81
C MET A 474 -11.49 4.94 -17.35
N GLN A 475 -10.69 3.88 -17.25
CA GLN A 475 -11.18 2.53 -17.56
C GLN A 475 -12.40 2.23 -16.68
N PRO A 476 -13.45 1.57 -17.19
CA PRO A 476 -14.56 1.14 -16.36
C PRO A 476 -14.09 0.17 -15.25
N GLY A 477 -14.66 0.30 -14.05
CA GLY A 477 -14.38 -0.59 -12.93
C GLY A 477 -14.85 -0.03 -11.60
N GLU A 478 -14.62 -0.77 -10.52
CA GLU A 478 -15.05 -0.38 -9.17
C GLU A 478 -14.39 0.91 -8.68
N HIS A 479 -13.18 1.21 -9.19
CA HIS A 479 -12.43 2.43 -8.91
C HIS A 479 -13.11 3.70 -9.44
N VAL A 480 -14.07 3.59 -10.37
CA VAL A 480 -14.87 4.73 -10.82
C VAL A 480 -16.01 4.96 -9.83
N TYR A 481 -16.03 6.13 -9.19
CA TYR A 481 -17.11 6.54 -8.31
C TYR A 481 -17.84 7.75 -8.90
N LYS A 482 -19.15 7.61 -9.12
CA LYS A 482 -20.00 8.71 -9.57
C LYS A 482 -20.75 9.28 -8.38
N LEU A 483 -20.31 10.45 -7.93
CA LEU A 483 -21.02 11.21 -6.93
C LEU A 483 -22.06 12.05 -7.66
N HIS A 484 -23.32 11.61 -7.60
CA HIS A 484 -24.44 12.27 -8.25
C HIS A 484 -25.05 13.33 -7.33
N ASP A 485 -25.38 14.47 -7.92
CA ASP A 485 -26.17 15.53 -7.28
C ASP A 485 -25.72 15.93 -5.87
N PHE A 486 -24.40 15.98 -5.65
CA PHE A 486 -23.86 16.57 -4.44
C PHE A 486 -23.99 18.09 -4.56
N GLU A 487 -25.10 18.59 -4.03
CA GLU A 487 -25.46 20.01 -4.04
C GLU A 487 -25.60 20.60 -5.45
N GLY A 488 -26.23 19.86 -6.38
CA GLY A 488 -26.44 20.29 -7.76
C GLY A 488 -25.26 20.05 -8.70
N GLU A 489 -24.16 19.48 -8.19
CA GLU A 489 -23.00 19.10 -8.97
C GLU A 489 -22.79 17.59 -8.98
N SER A 490 -22.28 17.07 -10.10
CA SER A 490 -21.89 15.67 -10.23
C SER A 490 -20.39 15.56 -10.49
N PHE A 491 -19.75 14.62 -9.79
CA PHE A 491 -18.32 14.36 -9.87
C PHE A 491 -18.07 12.92 -10.29
N THR A 492 -17.03 12.71 -11.10
CA THR A 492 -16.54 11.38 -11.42
C THR A 492 -15.15 11.24 -10.83
N LEU A 493 -15.04 10.46 -9.76
CA LEU A 493 -13.84 10.30 -8.97
C LEU A 493 -13.17 8.98 -9.31
N TYR A 494 -11.83 8.99 -9.35
CA TYR A 494 -11.07 7.78 -9.09
C TYR A 494 -11.03 7.57 -7.58
N GLN A 495 -11.32 6.35 -7.13
CA GLN A 495 -11.17 5.95 -5.74
C GLN A 495 -10.51 4.58 -5.66
N LYS A 496 -9.61 4.39 -4.70
CA LYS A 496 -9.11 3.07 -4.33
C LYS A 496 -8.78 3.00 -2.85
N SER A 497 -9.12 1.87 -2.23
CA SER A 497 -8.70 1.50 -0.88
C SER A 497 -7.84 0.24 -0.95
N TYR A 498 -6.62 0.33 -0.43
CA TYR A 498 -5.67 -0.77 -0.34
C TYR A 498 -5.73 -1.36 1.05
N LEU A 499 -6.59 -2.37 1.22
CA LEU A 499 -6.69 -3.13 2.47
C LEU A 499 -5.42 -3.96 2.69
N GLY A 500 -4.86 -3.95 3.90
CA GLY A 500 -3.57 -4.58 4.19
C GLY A 500 -2.36 -3.67 3.97
N TYR A 501 -2.56 -2.46 3.44
CA TYR A 501 -1.50 -1.48 3.18
C TYR A 501 -1.63 -0.24 4.10
N GLY A 502 -2.30 -0.38 5.24
CA GLY A 502 -2.24 0.64 6.30
C GLY A 502 -0.86 0.66 6.99
N LEU A 503 -0.56 1.70 7.75
CA LEU A 503 0.77 1.85 8.38
C LEU A 503 1.11 0.68 9.31
N LYS A 504 0.14 0.17 10.07
CA LYS A 504 0.38 -0.95 11.00
C LYS A 504 0.58 -2.27 10.26
N GLU A 505 -0.21 -2.52 9.21
CA GLU A 505 -0.06 -3.71 8.38
C GLU A 505 1.26 -3.70 7.62
N ALA A 506 1.67 -2.54 7.08
CA ALA A 506 2.97 -2.35 6.43
C ALA A 506 4.13 -2.68 7.38
N ARG A 507 4.05 -2.25 8.65
CA ARG A 507 5.06 -2.60 9.67
C ARG A 507 5.10 -4.11 9.91
N THR A 508 3.93 -4.73 10.12
CA THR A 508 3.85 -6.18 10.35
C THR A 508 4.41 -6.94 9.16
N ALA A 509 4.06 -6.57 7.93
CA ALA A 509 4.54 -7.21 6.71
C ALA A 509 6.07 -7.07 6.54
N VAL A 510 6.62 -5.85 6.67
CA VAL A 510 8.06 -5.62 6.53
C VAL A 510 8.85 -6.32 7.64
N ASN A 511 8.41 -6.24 8.89
CA ASN A 511 9.09 -6.92 10.00
C ASN A 511 9.04 -8.45 9.83
N SER A 512 7.92 -9.00 9.39
CA SER A 512 7.79 -10.45 9.15
C SER A 512 8.68 -10.90 7.99
N LEU A 513 8.80 -10.10 6.92
CA LEU A 513 9.73 -10.34 5.81
C LEU A 513 11.20 -10.34 6.30
N VAL A 514 11.59 -9.39 7.14
CA VAL A 514 12.95 -9.34 7.71
C VAL A 514 13.21 -10.54 8.60
N ALA A 515 12.26 -10.91 9.46
CA ALA A 515 12.37 -12.07 10.33
C ALA A 515 12.55 -13.36 9.52
N PHE A 516 11.72 -13.56 8.49
CA PHE A 516 11.83 -14.70 7.57
C PHE A 516 13.19 -14.73 6.85
N ALA A 517 13.63 -13.61 6.28
CA ALA A 517 14.93 -13.55 5.63
C ALA A 517 16.09 -13.85 6.60
N HIS A 518 15.95 -13.45 7.87
CA HIS A 518 16.93 -13.74 8.90
C HIS A 518 17.02 -15.24 9.23
N THR A 519 15.88 -15.92 9.39
CA THR A 519 15.84 -17.37 9.69
C THR A 519 16.42 -18.21 8.56
N LEU A 520 16.18 -17.83 7.30
CA LEU A 520 16.77 -18.50 6.14
C LEU A 520 18.31 -18.44 6.14
N ARG A 521 18.90 -17.35 6.63
CA ARG A 521 20.37 -17.15 6.64
C ARG A 521 21.04 -17.65 7.91
N HIS A 522 20.29 -17.79 9.01
CA HIS A 522 20.81 -18.19 10.30
C HIS A 522 19.96 -19.32 10.90
N PRO A 523 19.98 -20.53 10.31
CA PRO A 523 19.17 -21.64 10.81
C PRO A 523 19.53 -22.07 12.25
N ASP A 524 20.73 -21.74 12.73
CA ASP A 524 21.22 -22.09 14.06
C ASP A 524 20.87 -21.09 15.18
N THR A 525 20.26 -19.93 14.90
CA THR A 525 19.95 -18.91 15.94
C THR A 525 18.80 -19.32 16.88
N ILE A 526 18.13 -20.44 16.63
CA ILE A 526 17.06 -20.98 17.46
C ILE A 526 17.41 -22.43 17.82
N ARG A 527 18.17 -22.64 18.90
CA ARG A 527 18.37 -23.97 19.50
C ARG A 527 17.73 -24.06 20.89
N PRO A 528 16.62 -24.79 21.05
CA PRO A 528 16.40 -25.56 22.27
C PRO A 528 17.27 -26.83 22.18
N ASP A 529 17.74 -27.28 23.34
CA ASP A 529 18.71 -28.35 23.54
C ASP A 529 18.51 -29.61 22.67
N ASN A 530 19.60 -30.05 22.03
CA ASN A 530 19.92 -31.36 21.45
C ASN A 530 18.84 -32.25 20.76
N ARG A 531 19.23 -32.65 19.54
CA ARG A 531 18.80 -33.77 18.67
C ARG A 531 17.78 -33.42 17.58
N PHE A 532 18.25 -33.61 16.33
CA PHE A 532 17.50 -33.83 15.08
C PHE A 532 16.08 -33.23 15.02
N ALA A 533 15.92 -32.12 14.30
CA ALA A 533 14.62 -31.71 13.76
C ALA A 533 14.77 -30.86 12.50
N ASP A 534 13.96 -31.21 11.50
CA ASP A 534 13.55 -30.42 10.34
C ASP A 534 12.99 -29.03 10.74
N VAL A 535 12.93 -28.10 9.79
CA VAL A 535 12.31 -26.75 9.82
C VAL A 535 11.75 -26.33 11.19
N LEU A 536 12.48 -25.45 11.89
CA LEU A 536 12.10 -24.93 13.21
C LEU A 536 10.79 -24.12 13.16
N PRO A 537 9.87 -24.28 14.15
CA PRO A 537 8.64 -23.51 14.21
C PRO A 537 8.90 -22.10 14.80
N TRP A 538 8.40 -21.04 14.16
CA TRP A 538 8.64 -19.66 14.63
C TRP A 538 8.09 -19.40 16.04
N THR A 539 7.23 -20.27 16.56
CA THR A 539 6.72 -20.24 17.94
C THR A 539 7.80 -20.35 19.02
N ALA A 540 9.03 -20.74 18.66
CA ALA A 540 10.18 -20.76 19.57
C ALA A 540 10.90 -19.40 19.69
N MET A 541 10.58 -18.43 18.83
CA MET A 541 11.14 -17.09 18.89
C MET A 541 10.57 -16.31 20.07
N SER A 542 11.44 -15.61 20.79
CA SER A 542 11.07 -14.72 21.88
C SER A 542 12.02 -13.53 21.95
N PRO A 543 11.64 -12.45 22.65
CA PRO A 543 12.53 -11.32 22.89
C PRO A 543 13.80 -11.68 23.68
N ASN A 544 13.79 -12.80 24.40
CA ASN A 544 14.89 -13.24 25.28
C ASN A 544 15.94 -14.11 24.57
N ASN A 545 15.61 -14.69 23.41
CA ASN A 545 16.49 -15.63 22.71
C ASN A 545 16.78 -15.23 21.25
N THR A 546 16.10 -14.22 20.71
CA THR A 546 16.26 -13.84 19.29
C THR A 546 16.28 -12.32 19.12
N GLU A 547 17.43 -11.80 18.68
CA GLU A 547 17.59 -10.43 18.19
C GLU A 547 17.79 -10.45 16.67
N ILE A 548 16.95 -9.73 15.94
CA ILE A 548 16.95 -9.73 14.47
C ILE A 548 17.47 -8.37 13.96
N PRO A 549 18.58 -8.32 13.20
CA PRO A 549 19.05 -7.09 12.60
C PRO A 549 18.09 -6.62 11.49
N SER A 550 17.70 -5.34 11.51
CA SER A 550 16.83 -4.74 10.50
C SER A 550 17.35 -3.38 10.02
N PRO A 551 17.36 -3.10 8.70
CA PRO A 551 17.68 -1.78 8.18
C PRO A 551 16.58 -0.75 8.39
N CYS A 552 15.37 -1.20 8.74
CA CYS A 552 14.22 -0.32 8.99
C CYS A 552 14.19 0.26 10.41
N PHE A 553 15.22 -0.02 11.21
CA PHE A 553 15.46 0.61 12.50
C PHE A 553 16.84 1.27 12.46
N ALA A 554 16.95 2.49 13.00
CA ALA A 554 18.21 3.22 13.05
C ALA A 554 19.22 2.48 13.95
N LYS A 555 20.48 2.40 13.53
CA LYS A 555 21.54 1.75 14.32
C LYS A 555 21.61 2.33 15.74
N GLY A 556 21.71 1.43 16.72
CA GLY A 556 21.69 1.79 18.15
C GLY A 556 20.28 1.82 18.76
N THR A 557 19.23 1.68 17.95
CA THR A 557 17.85 1.51 18.43
C THR A 557 17.46 0.02 18.44
N ARG A 558 16.47 -0.31 19.28
CA ARG A 558 15.86 -1.64 19.34
C ARG A 558 14.38 -1.54 19.67
N LYS A 559 13.60 -2.51 19.19
CA LYS A 559 12.17 -2.59 19.49
C LYS A 559 11.70 -4.04 19.47
N THR A 560 11.00 -4.44 20.52
CA THR A 560 10.22 -5.67 20.50
C THR A 560 8.92 -5.44 19.74
N VAL A 561 8.67 -6.26 18.74
CA VAL A 561 7.48 -6.19 17.89
C VAL A 561 6.86 -7.58 17.72
N LYS A 562 5.56 -7.59 17.46
CA LYS A 562 4.84 -8.79 17.06
C LYS A 562 4.99 -9.00 15.55
N ILE A 563 5.38 -10.21 15.15
CA ILE A 563 5.46 -10.66 13.77
C ILE A 563 4.45 -11.77 13.51
N ARG A 564 4.04 -11.94 12.25
CA ARG A 564 3.11 -12.98 11.82
C ARG A 564 3.79 -13.86 10.78
N GLN A 565 3.54 -15.16 10.85
CA GLN A 565 3.93 -16.07 9.79
C GLN A 565 2.94 -15.98 8.61
N PRO A 566 3.43 -16.12 7.37
CA PRO A 566 2.56 -16.50 6.26
C PRO A 566 1.84 -17.82 6.60
N GLU A 567 0.54 -17.91 6.34
CA GLU A 567 -0.30 -19.12 6.50
C GLU A 567 -0.64 -19.59 7.93
N GLU A 568 -0.04 -19.05 9.00
CA GLU A 568 -0.40 -19.37 10.38
C GLU A 568 -1.08 -18.21 11.14
N SER A 569 -2.06 -18.52 11.99
CA SER A 569 -2.76 -17.53 12.83
C SER A 569 -1.99 -17.09 14.07
N ARG A 570 -0.78 -17.63 14.32
CA ARG A 570 -0.02 -17.39 15.55
C ARG A 570 0.96 -16.22 15.40
N GLU A 571 0.94 -15.33 16.38
CA GLU A 571 1.89 -14.20 16.49
C GLU A 571 3.11 -14.62 17.32
N ALA A 572 4.31 -14.14 16.94
CA ALA A 572 5.53 -14.27 17.73
C ALA A 572 6.06 -12.88 18.10
N GLU A 573 6.70 -12.74 19.27
CA GLU A 573 7.37 -11.50 19.67
C GLU A 573 8.89 -11.63 19.50
N VAL A 574 9.48 -10.69 18.78
CA VAL A 574 10.93 -10.64 18.53
C VAL A 574 11.48 -9.25 18.75
N THR A 575 12.76 -9.16 19.13
CA THR A 575 13.45 -7.87 19.25
C THR A 575 14.20 -7.57 17.96
N PHE A 576 13.81 -6.51 17.26
CA PHE A 576 14.61 -5.97 16.17
C PHE A 576 15.68 -5.02 16.67
N VAL A 577 16.85 -5.08 16.06
CA VAL A 577 17.99 -4.19 16.32
C VAL A 577 18.36 -3.46 15.04
N GLY A 578 18.51 -2.14 15.11
CA GLY A 578 18.83 -1.32 13.94
C GLY A 578 20.23 -1.55 13.38
N THR A 579 20.38 -1.35 12.08
CA THR A 579 21.64 -1.57 11.34
C THR A 579 22.09 -0.33 10.58
N ASP A 580 23.30 -0.37 10.00
CA ASP A 580 23.82 0.67 9.11
C ASP A 580 23.14 0.68 7.71
N GLY A 581 22.16 -0.20 7.46
CA GLY A 581 21.48 -0.26 6.15
C GLY A 581 20.64 0.97 5.83
N GLY A 582 20.10 1.64 6.86
CA GLY A 582 19.39 2.91 6.76
C GLY A 582 18.22 2.91 5.76
N PHE A 583 17.91 4.10 5.26
CA PHE A 583 16.76 4.36 4.40
C PHE A 583 16.74 3.50 3.13
N ASP A 584 17.84 3.43 2.37
CA ASP A 584 17.85 2.73 1.07
C ASP A 584 17.64 1.21 1.21
N ALA A 585 18.22 0.58 2.25
CA ALA A 585 18.00 -0.84 2.48
C ALA A 585 16.59 -1.12 3.01
N CYS A 586 16.04 -0.23 3.86
CA CYS A 586 14.65 -0.35 4.28
C CYS A 586 13.68 -0.18 3.10
N ARG A 587 13.96 0.76 2.20
CA ARG A 587 13.13 1.05 1.02
C ARG A 587 12.94 -0.17 0.13
N ARG A 588 13.98 -0.99 -0.07
CA ARG A 588 13.90 -2.23 -0.85
C ARG A 588 12.95 -3.25 -0.23
N LEU A 589 12.89 -3.33 1.10
CA LEU A 589 11.93 -4.21 1.79
C LEU A 589 10.50 -3.69 1.65
N VAL A 590 10.33 -2.38 1.74
CA VAL A 590 9.05 -1.72 1.51
C VAL A 590 8.57 -1.94 0.07
N GLU A 591 9.46 -1.84 -0.91
CA GLU A 591 9.16 -2.05 -2.33
C GLU A 591 8.62 -3.45 -2.62
N VAL A 592 9.22 -4.47 -2.00
CA VAL A 592 8.69 -5.85 -2.03
C VAL A 592 7.31 -5.91 -1.37
N MET A 593 7.15 -5.27 -0.20
CA MET A 593 5.89 -5.30 0.54
C MET A 593 4.73 -4.62 -0.19
N ILE A 594 4.98 -3.49 -0.88
CA ILE A 594 3.93 -2.81 -1.66
C ILE A 594 3.57 -3.56 -2.93
N ASP A 595 4.29 -4.62 -3.30
CA ASP A 595 4.02 -5.44 -4.48
C ASP A 595 3.98 -4.60 -5.77
N LYS A 596 5.01 -3.76 -5.96
CA LYS A 596 5.08 -2.80 -7.08
C LYS A 596 5.09 -3.50 -8.46
N ASP A 597 5.67 -4.69 -8.53
CA ASP A 597 5.83 -5.47 -9.76
C ASP A 597 4.71 -6.50 -10.00
N ALA A 598 3.62 -6.42 -9.22
CA ALA A 598 2.46 -7.26 -9.47
C ALA A 598 1.92 -7.11 -10.90
N VAL A 599 1.34 -8.19 -11.40
CA VAL A 599 0.81 -8.25 -12.77
C VAL A 599 -0.26 -7.18 -12.96
N CYS A 600 0.06 -6.19 -13.79
CA CYS A 600 -0.87 -5.13 -14.13
C CYS A 600 -1.79 -5.59 -15.27
N HIS A 601 -2.97 -6.09 -14.90
CA HIS A 601 -3.98 -6.53 -15.87
C HIS A 601 -4.59 -5.38 -16.67
N THR A 602 -4.75 -4.21 -16.04
CA THR A 602 -5.32 -3.01 -16.67
C THR A 602 -4.36 -1.85 -16.45
N ARG A 603 -3.68 -1.40 -17.50
CA ARG A 603 -2.69 -0.30 -17.42
C ARG A 603 -3.35 1.08 -17.50
N PRO A 604 -2.76 2.11 -16.87
CA PRO A 604 -1.61 2.03 -15.95
C PRO A 604 -1.99 1.51 -14.56
N CYS A 605 -1.03 0.91 -13.84
CA CYS A 605 -1.20 0.46 -12.46
C CYS A 605 -0.27 1.21 -11.50
N SER A 606 -0.72 1.31 -10.25
CA SER A 606 0.04 1.87 -9.14
C SER A 606 0.94 0.80 -8.52
N PHE A 607 0.42 0.02 -7.57
CA PHE A 607 1.07 -1.11 -6.91
C PHE A 607 0.04 -2.22 -6.64
N ALA A 608 0.47 -3.42 -6.24
CA ALA A 608 -0.39 -4.59 -6.06
C ALA A 608 -1.23 -4.97 -7.31
N GLY A 609 -0.74 -4.61 -8.51
CA GLY A 609 -1.44 -4.88 -9.77
C GLY A 609 -2.70 -4.02 -9.99
N GLU A 610 -2.90 -2.99 -9.17
CA GLU A 610 -4.13 -2.19 -9.15
C GLU A 610 -4.08 -1.04 -10.15
N TYR A 611 -5.09 -1.00 -11.03
CA TYR A 611 -5.26 0.09 -11.98
C TYR A 611 -5.36 1.44 -11.28
N GLN A 612 -4.59 2.42 -11.73
CA GLN A 612 -4.67 3.80 -11.30
C GLN A 612 -4.37 4.73 -12.47
N PRO A 613 -5.24 5.70 -12.81
CA PRO A 613 -4.92 6.74 -13.77
C PRO A 613 -3.65 7.48 -13.34
N SER A 614 -2.76 7.75 -14.28
CA SER A 614 -1.52 8.48 -14.00
C SER A 614 -1.85 9.83 -13.35
N MET A 615 -1.46 10.01 -12.09
CA MET A 615 -1.65 11.30 -11.41
C MET A 615 -0.77 12.40 -12.03
N ARG A 616 0.35 12.03 -12.66
CA ARG A 616 1.19 12.98 -13.41
C ARG A 616 0.45 13.54 -14.62
N ASP A 617 -0.34 12.72 -15.30
CA ASP A 617 -1.03 13.14 -16.53
C ASP A 617 -2.43 13.70 -16.24
N THR A 618 -3.15 13.08 -15.31
CA THR A 618 -4.55 13.41 -15.03
C THR A 618 -4.73 14.33 -13.82
N PHE A 619 -3.68 14.61 -13.04
CA PHE A 619 -3.75 15.41 -11.81
C PHE A 619 -2.46 16.20 -11.50
N SER A 620 -1.83 16.78 -12.53
CA SER A 620 -0.50 17.41 -12.43
C SER A 620 -0.42 18.65 -11.54
N HIS A 621 -1.49 19.44 -11.46
CA HIS A 621 -1.45 20.81 -10.93
C HIS A 621 -2.37 21.07 -9.73
N SER A 622 -3.18 20.09 -9.34
CA SER A 622 -4.09 20.24 -8.20
C SER A 622 -3.39 19.90 -6.88
N SER A 623 -3.97 20.37 -5.78
CA SER A 623 -3.44 20.13 -4.43
C SER A 623 -3.68 18.69 -3.99
N ILE A 624 -2.75 18.15 -3.20
CA ILE A 624 -2.83 16.81 -2.60
C ILE A 624 -2.81 16.99 -1.09
N ILE A 625 -3.88 16.54 -0.42
CA ILE A 625 -4.01 16.61 1.03
C ILE A 625 -3.82 15.20 1.61
N ALA A 626 -2.83 15.07 2.49
CA ALA A 626 -2.51 13.82 3.17
C ALA A 626 -2.94 13.89 4.65
N LEU A 627 -3.68 12.87 5.09
CA LEU A 627 -4.38 12.83 6.38
C LEU A 627 -3.87 11.69 7.29
N SER A 628 -4.40 11.63 8.50
CA SER A 628 -4.20 10.52 9.46
C SER A 628 -2.71 10.25 9.75
N TYR A 629 -2.22 9.01 9.56
CA TYR A 629 -0.84 8.68 9.92
C TYR A 629 0.20 9.45 9.12
N PHE A 630 -0.11 9.94 7.91
CA PHE A 630 0.80 10.88 7.22
C PHE A 630 1.07 12.10 8.09
N TYR A 631 0.03 12.71 8.67
CA TYR A 631 0.18 13.82 9.61
C TYR A 631 0.89 13.36 10.89
N ASP A 632 0.40 12.29 11.53
CA ASP A 632 0.85 11.88 12.86
C ASP A 632 2.32 11.39 12.92
N ARG A 633 2.94 11.06 11.78
CA ARG A 633 4.36 10.65 11.72
C ARG A 633 5.28 11.74 11.18
N ILE A 634 4.79 12.64 10.33
CA ILE A 634 5.64 13.64 9.68
C ILE A 634 5.60 14.97 10.43
N ALA A 635 4.42 15.42 10.88
CA ALA A 635 4.25 16.74 11.50
C ALA A 635 5.11 16.93 12.78
N PRO A 636 5.22 15.96 13.70
CA PRO A 636 6.07 16.09 14.89
C PRO A 636 7.57 16.28 14.58
N LEU A 637 8.00 15.94 13.37
CA LEU A 637 9.41 16.00 12.96
C LEU A 637 9.80 17.31 12.27
N GLY A 638 8.86 18.25 12.13
CA GLY A 638 9.16 19.63 11.74
C GLY A 638 9.30 19.89 10.23
N LEU A 639 8.80 19.00 9.35
CA LEU A 639 8.83 19.20 7.89
C LEU A 639 7.91 20.33 7.39
N GLY A 640 7.10 20.91 8.27
CA GLY A 640 6.08 21.90 7.94
C GLY A 640 4.79 21.28 7.39
N PRO A 641 3.73 22.09 7.21
CA PRO A 641 2.42 21.62 6.76
C PRO A 641 2.38 21.30 5.26
N THR A 642 3.25 21.91 4.45
CA THR A 642 3.36 21.61 3.02
C THR A 642 4.83 21.41 2.67
N PHE A 643 5.13 20.30 2.00
CA PHE A 643 6.49 19.89 1.64
C PHE A 643 6.51 19.18 0.30
N THR A 644 7.68 19.07 -0.31
CA THR A 644 7.92 18.27 -1.50
C THR A 644 8.29 16.83 -1.13
N ILE A 645 7.95 15.87 -2.00
CA ILE A 645 8.33 14.46 -1.79
C ILE A 645 9.85 14.28 -1.62
N LYS A 646 10.65 15.14 -2.26
CA LYS A 646 12.10 15.21 -2.08
C LYS A 646 12.49 15.58 -0.65
N GLU A 647 11.83 16.56 -0.03
CA GLU A 647 12.09 16.94 1.37
C GLU A 647 11.71 15.81 2.34
N LEU A 648 10.62 15.07 2.05
CA LEU A 648 10.27 13.87 2.83
C LEU A 648 11.34 12.78 2.73
N LYS A 649 11.93 12.57 1.54
CA LYS A 649 13.05 11.65 1.37
C LYS A 649 14.22 12.03 2.28
N THR A 650 14.62 13.30 2.24
CA THR A 650 15.70 13.83 3.08
C THR A 650 15.38 13.61 4.55
N LEU A 651 14.14 13.88 5.00
CA LEU A 651 13.73 13.62 6.37
C LEU A 651 13.85 12.12 6.73
N ALA A 652 13.39 11.23 5.86
CA ALA A 652 13.46 9.79 6.09
C ALA A 652 14.92 9.29 6.20
N GLU A 653 15.81 9.79 5.34
CA GLU A 653 17.25 9.49 5.39
C GLU A 653 17.87 9.88 6.74
N ARG A 654 17.54 11.08 7.23
CA ARG A 654 18.01 11.60 8.53
C ARG A 654 17.48 10.80 9.71
N VAL A 655 16.19 10.46 9.68
CA VAL A 655 15.54 9.64 10.72
C VAL A 655 16.11 8.22 10.77
N CYS A 656 16.48 7.66 9.62
CA CYS A 656 17.11 6.34 9.54
C CYS A 656 18.60 6.35 9.91
N ALA A 657 19.23 7.53 10.02
CA ALA A 657 20.61 7.66 10.47
C ALA A 657 20.76 7.30 11.97
N PRO A 658 21.95 6.89 12.43
CA PRO A 658 22.22 6.64 13.85
C PRO A 658 21.83 7.84 14.74
N PRO A 659 21.21 7.64 15.92
CA PRO A 659 20.76 8.73 16.79
C PRO A 659 21.86 9.74 17.19
N GLU A 660 23.11 9.31 17.22
CA GLU A 660 24.29 10.15 17.43
C GLU A 660 24.56 11.19 16.32
N ASN A 661 23.84 11.10 15.21
CA ASN A 661 23.89 12.06 14.09
C ASN A 661 22.74 13.07 14.13
N TRP A 662 21.63 12.78 14.81
CA TRP A 662 20.44 13.64 14.85
C TRP A 662 20.74 15.05 15.38
N ASP A 663 21.65 15.16 16.36
CA ASP A 663 22.08 16.44 16.94
C ASP A 663 23.18 17.16 16.12
N LYS A 664 23.82 16.44 15.18
CA LYS A 664 24.97 16.96 14.39
C LYS A 664 24.57 17.50 13.03
N GLU A 665 23.39 17.11 12.54
CA GLU A 665 22.87 17.55 11.25
C GLU A 665 22.29 18.97 11.30
N SER A 666 22.24 19.65 10.16
CA SER A 666 21.74 21.02 10.05
C SER A 666 20.52 21.09 9.12
N PRO A 667 19.36 21.62 9.58
CA PRO A 667 19.08 22.03 10.96
C PRO A 667 18.90 20.83 11.90
N PRO A 668 19.29 20.92 13.18
CA PRO A 668 19.08 19.83 14.13
C PRO A 668 17.59 19.59 14.38
N PHE A 669 17.23 18.38 14.80
CA PHE A 669 15.86 18.10 15.26
C PHE A 669 15.55 18.92 16.53
N SER A 670 14.29 19.33 16.68
CA SER A 670 13.84 19.95 17.93
C SER A 670 13.83 18.92 19.07
N ASN A 671 13.75 19.38 20.32
CA ASN A 671 13.69 18.49 21.47
C ASN A 671 12.45 17.58 21.42
N GLU A 672 11.31 18.11 20.96
CA GLU A 672 10.06 17.37 20.81
C GLU A 672 10.19 16.30 19.72
N ALA A 673 10.84 16.63 18.59
CA ALA A 673 11.12 15.66 17.54
C ALA A 673 12.06 14.55 18.03
N LEU A 674 13.09 14.89 18.80
CA LEU A 674 14.00 13.90 19.41
C LEU A 674 13.29 12.98 20.40
N GLU A 675 12.36 13.51 21.20
CA GLU A 675 11.54 12.71 22.12
C GLU A 675 10.64 11.73 21.34
N GLU A 676 9.98 12.21 20.28
CA GLU A 676 9.15 11.36 19.40
C GLU A 676 9.98 10.26 18.73
N LEU A 677 11.16 10.58 18.21
CA LEU A 677 12.06 9.62 17.57
C LEU A 677 12.58 8.56 18.56
N ARG A 678 12.99 8.97 19.77
CA ARG A 678 13.45 8.05 20.83
C ARG A 678 12.32 7.17 21.36
N GLY A 679 11.11 7.73 21.49
CA GLY A 679 9.92 7.00 21.94
C GLY A 679 9.38 6.01 20.89
N ARG A 680 9.68 6.24 19.62
CA ARG A 680 9.17 5.42 18.50
C ARG A 680 10.27 5.07 17.48
N PRO A 681 11.07 4.01 17.76
CA PRO A 681 12.13 3.53 16.87
C PRO A 681 11.69 3.14 15.44
N GLU A 682 10.38 2.93 15.23
CA GLU A 682 9.79 2.56 13.95
C GLU A 682 9.71 3.72 12.94
N HIS A 683 10.06 4.96 13.31
CA HIS A 683 9.95 6.11 12.39
C HIS A 683 10.76 5.95 11.10
N CYS A 684 11.89 5.24 11.14
CA CYS A 684 12.65 4.94 9.92
C CYS A 684 11.80 4.12 8.94
N LEU A 685 11.15 3.07 9.42
CA LEU A 685 10.20 2.27 8.63
C LEU A 685 9.02 3.12 8.16
N ASP A 686 8.39 3.89 9.05
CA ASP A 686 7.20 4.67 8.75
C ASP A 686 7.44 5.68 7.62
N LEU A 687 8.50 6.48 7.73
CA LEU A 687 8.81 7.51 6.73
C LEU A 687 9.29 6.90 5.41
N THR A 688 10.05 5.80 5.48
CA THR A 688 10.43 5.04 4.29
C THR A 688 9.19 4.50 3.56
N TYR A 689 8.20 4.01 4.31
CA TYR A 689 6.93 3.56 3.77
C TYR A 689 6.14 4.69 3.12
N MET A 690 5.96 5.81 3.82
CA MET A 690 5.23 6.97 3.29
C MET A 690 5.88 7.55 2.05
N TYR A 691 7.21 7.69 2.04
CA TYR A 691 7.95 8.12 0.85
C TYR A 691 7.74 7.14 -0.32
N SER A 692 7.80 5.84 -0.07
CA SER A 692 7.63 4.81 -1.11
C SER A 692 6.19 4.80 -1.64
N LEU A 693 5.18 4.98 -0.78
CA LEU A 693 3.80 5.16 -1.22
C LEU A 693 3.66 6.36 -2.15
N PHE A 694 4.19 7.54 -1.80
CA PHE A 694 4.07 8.71 -2.67
C PHE A 694 4.85 8.57 -3.98
N SER A 695 6.10 8.12 -3.92
CA SER A 695 7.01 8.13 -5.06
C SER A 695 6.87 6.91 -5.98
N LEU A 696 6.71 5.70 -5.42
CA LEU A 696 6.61 4.45 -6.17
C LEU A 696 5.16 3.99 -6.33
N GLY A 697 4.36 4.06 -5.27
CA GLY A 697 2.97 3.60 -5.30
C GLY A 697 2.09 4.52 -6.14
N TYR A 698 2.01 5.79 -5.74
CA TYR A 698 1.18 6.80 -6.38
C TYR A 698 1.89 7.53 -7.54
N GLU A 699 3.14 7.16 -7.81
CA GLU A 699 3.97 7.64 -8.92
C GLU A 699 4.09 9.17 -8.98
N LEU A 700 4.12 9.84 -7.83
CA LEU A 700 4.28 11.29 -7.77
C LEU A 700 5.74 11.68 -7.97
N ASP A 701 5.98 12.76 -8.73
CA ASP A 701 7.33 13.29 -8.92
C ASP A 701 7.89 13.92 -7.63
N GLY A 702 9.20 13.87 -7.45
CA GLY A 702 9.90 14.39 -6.26
C GLY A 702 9.62 15.87 -5.95
N SER A 703 9.28 16.66 -6.96
CA SER A 703 8.92 18.08 -6.82
C SER A 703 7.46 18.34 -6.44
N ARG A 704 6.58 17.31 -6.45
CA ARG A 704 5.17 17.48 -6.10
C ARG A 704 5.02 17.82 -4.62
N TYR A 705 4.22 18.86 -4.37
CA TYR A 705 3.85 19.28 -3.02
C TYR A 705 2.77 18.37 -2.45
N ILE A 706 2.97 17.95 -1.21
CA ILE A 706 2.01 17.29 -0.34
C ILE A 706 1.72 18.24 0.81
N THR A 707 0.43 18.43 1.11
CA THR A 707 -0.01 19.19 2.27
C THR A 707 -0.54 18.24 3.33
N LEU A 708 0.07 18.22 4.51
CA LEU A 708 -0.46 17.54 5.67
C LEU A 708 -1.55 18.37 6.31
N ALA A 709 -2.61 17.70 6.74
CA ALA A 709 -3.66 18.37 7.48
C ALA A 709 -4.24 17.42 8.53
N LYS A 710 -4.38 17.93 9.76
CA LYS A 710 -5.18 17.31 10.81
C LYS A 710 -6.54 17.99 10.94
N LYS A 711 -6.54 19.31 10.71
CA LYS A 711 -7.73 20.16 10.69
C LYS A 711 -7.69 21.10 9.48
N ILE A 712 -8.87 21.50 8.99
CA ILE A 712 -9.03 22.65 8.09
C ILE A 712 -9.97 23.64 8.77
N GLY A 713 -9.47 24.84 9.05
CA GLY A 713 -10.12 25.73 10.01
C GLY A 713 -10.12 25.09 11.40
N ASP A 714 -11.28 25.09 12.06
CA ASP A 714 -11.45 24.49 13.38
C ASP A 714 -11.94 23.03 13.34
N PHE A 715 -12.12 22.47 12.13
CA PHE A 715 -12.77 21.19 11.90
C PHE A 715 -11.78 20.04 11.71
N GLU A 716 -12.05 18.90 12.34
CA GLU A 716 -11.28 17.66 12.21
C GLU A 716 -11.39 17.10 10.80
N LEU A 717 -10.29 16.52 10.33
CA LEU A 717 -10.24 15.86 9.03
C LEU A 717 -10.35 14.35 9.14
N GLY A 718 -10.99 13.78 8.14
CA GLY A 718 -11.32 12.37 8.03
C GLY A 718 -12.60 12.22 7.22
N TRP A 719 -13.16 11.02 7.23
CA TRP A 719 -14.36 10.69 6.47
C TRP A 719 -15.67 11.11 7.17
N ALA A 720 -15.64 11.41 8.48
CA ALA A 720 -16.84 11.57 9.30
C ALA A 720 -17.80 12.67 8.82
N LEU A 721 -17.29 13.87 8.49
CA LEU A 721 -18.10 14.99 8.01
C LEU A 721 -18.76 14.68 6.67
N GLY A 722 -17.99 14.19 5.69
CA GLY A 722 -18.49 13.82 4.37
C GLY A 722 -19.57 12.74 4.44
N ALA A 723 -19.39 11.73 5.29
CA ALA A 723 -20.40 10.71 5.56
C ALA A 723 -21.64 11.32 6.21
N GLN A 724 -21.47 12.24 7.16
CA GLN A 724 -22.59 12.89 7.83
C GLN A 724 -23.41 13.78 6.89
N LEU A 725 -22.76 14.50 5.96
CA LEU A 725 -23.43 15.27 4.91
C LEU A 725 -24.30 14.36 4.02
N ALA A 726 -23.79 13.19 3.64
CA ALA A 726 -24.55 12.20 2.89
C ALA A 726 -25.76 11.66 3.68
N VAL A 727 -25.59 11.36 4.97
CA VAL A 727 -26.69 10.95 5.86
C VAL A 727 -27.76 12.04 5.93
N LEU A 728 -27.39 13.31 6.06
CA LEU A 728 -28.34 14.42 6.14
C LEU A 728 -29.16 14.62 4.86
N GLN A 729 -28.61 14.24 3.70
CA GLN A 729 -29.32 14.23 2.42
C GLN A 729 -30.37 13.11 2.33
N GLN A 730 -30.26 12.05 3.13
CA GLN A 730 -31.23 10.95 3.14
C GLN A 730 -32.58 11.33 3.78
N GLY A 731 -32.61 12.34 4.65
CA GLY A 731 -33.86 12.83 5.23
C GLY A 731 -33.71 13.34 6.65
N VAL A 732 -34.86 13.55 7.29
CA VAL A 732 -35.00 13.86 8.71
C VAL A 732 -35.19 12.55 9.48
N PHE A 733 -34.38 12.34 10.50
CA PHE A 733 -34.49 11.20 11.41
C PHE A 733 -35.12 11.63 12.73
N TYR A 734 -35.96 10.76 13.28
CA TYR A 734 -36.71 11.04 14.50
C TYR A 734 -36.84 9.79 15.37
N LYS A 735 -36.80 9.95 16.70
CA LYS A 735 -37.04 8.88 17.67
C LYS A 735 -38.25 9.24 18.53
N ASP A 736 -39.27 8.37 18.51
CA ASP A 736 -40.43 8.52 19.38
C ASP A 736 -40.01 8.46 20.86
N PRO A 737 -40.59 9.31 21.73
CA PRO A 737 -40.40 9.17 23.17
C PRO A 737 -40.97 7.82 23.64
N LYS A 738 -40.11 7.00 24.28
CA LYS A 738 -40.52 5.76 24.94
C LYS A 738 -41.37 6.02 26.18
#